data_AF-A0A834MSB0-F1
#
_entry.id   AF-A0A834MSB0-F1
#
_cell.length_a   1.000
_cell.length_b   1.000
_cell.length_c   1.000
_cell.angle_alpha   90.00
_cell.angle_beta   90.00
_cell.angle_gamma   90.00
#
_symmetry.space_group_name_H-M   'P 1'
#
loop_
_entity.id
_entity.type
_entity.pdbx_description
1 polymer ?
#
loop_
_entity_poly.entity_id
_entity_poly.type
_entity_poly.pdbx_seq_one_letter_code
_entity_poly.pdbx_strand_id
1 'polypeptide(L)'
;MEIRRRRTKTNDNKRLLRQSAKFDCDEIATGDYVTNRIQKEEGDQEILLQKSNEKYLSEEESKIVHEEKRARIKIYLEIDLIAVILLIAGLVTRLYRLEEPRSIVFDELHYAGFDGQFKFDRIGSPYADTVPLFALRLFPALCGSLIIPTAYHLALELGLKQWTAMIAGILLLFDNALLTQSRFILMESMLIQFSLFGLLCIIKFRKVMDQPTSFSWWLWLSLGIASLTCAVCVKYVGFYSLVLAIYLITRDYWSLIPRKTLSTIRLLGHLLLRIVLIIVVTSSIYLGVFYIHLETLSKAGPHDAVMTSAFQASLEGGLASITKGQPLEVTHGSQITLRHTYGRACWLHSHSHMYPLRYPDGRGSSHQQQVTCYSFKDVNNWWIVKRPDRNDLVVTKPSEPIKHGDVIQLVHGITSRALNSHDVAAPMTPQSQEVSCYIDYNVSMPAQNLWRVEITNKDQLGDIWHAIQSQVRLIHVNTEYALKFSGKQLPDWGFNQYEIVADRLVDQSNSIWNVEEHRYTKNEDQKQRERELINAEMIPLRATTLSFWEKFVELQIKMLFGGQEGQNSHMYSSGPLEWPLMSRGIAYWVSNDSNAQIHLLGNIAIWYSGTAALIVYTVLLIFYMMRRRRMCFDIINGEWNRFLNAGGILLSGYFLHFLPFVFVERNLFLHHYLPAFVFKVLLTAAMIDHIYYLIRRRHTNNTILYAVTFSTITWLIFIIYVFRKFGALSYGTIPLSTKDILKLKWKDSWDFIIHKS
;
A
#
# COMPACT_ATOMS: atom_id res chain seq x y z
N MET A 1 -12.35 29.34 32.11
CA MET A 1 -11.01 28.79 31.78
C MET A 1 -10.29 28.62 33.10
N GLU A 2 -10.05 27.40 33.57
CA GLU A 2 -9.55 27.14 34.93
C GLU A 2 -8.46 26.05 34.87
N ILE A 3 -7.24 26.39 35.27
CA ILE A 3 -6.06 25.52 35.07
C ILE A 3 -5.86 24.64 36.31
N ARG A 4 -6.42 23.43 36.29
CA ARG A 4 -6.17 22.43 37.34
C ARG A 4 -4.87 21.65 37.07
N ARG A 5 -3.81 21.98 37.80
CA ARG A 5 -2.60 21.14 37.92
C ARG A 5 -2.95 19.81 38.61
N ARG A 6 -2.55 18.67 38.02
CA ARG A 6 -2.63 17.35 38.67
C ARG A 6 -1.78 17.34 39.96
N ARG A 7 -2.43 17.21 41.12
CA ARG A 7 -1.79 16.67 42.34
C ARG A 7 -2.07 15.17 42.42
N THR A 8 -1.01 14.39 42.58
CA THR A 8 -1.08 12.95 42.89
C THR A 8 -1.69 12.73 44.28
N LYS A 9 -2.81 12.01 44.37
CA LYS A 9 -3.29 11.45 45.64
C LYS A 9 -2.63 10.10 45.88
N THR A 10 -1.78 10.02 46.90
CA THR A 10 -1.43 8.77 47.58
C THR A 10 -2.57 8.37 48.52
N ASN A 11 -2.84 7.06 48.62
CA ASN A 11 -3.69 6.51 49.66
C ASN A 11 -2.93 6.51 50.99
N ASP A 12 -3.61 6.86 52.08
CA ASP A 12 -3.27 6.40 53.42
C ASP A 12 -4.56 6.04 54.17
N ASN A 13 -4.51 4.96 54.95
CA ASN A 13 -5.68 4.30 55.52
C ASN A 13 -5.40 3.97 57.00
N LYS A 14 -6.12 4.60 57.95
CA LYS A 14 -6.21 4.28 59.40
C LYS A 14 -7.47 5.00 59.92
N ARG A 15 -8.61 4.36 60.27
CA ARG A 15 -8.97 3.33 61.29
C ARG A 15 -9.39 3.96 62.63
N LEU A 16 -10.46 3.42 63.24
CA LEU A 16 -11.09 3.74 64.56
C LEU A 16 -12.08 4.93 64.51
N LEU A 17 -13.22 4.96 65.24
CA LEU A 17 -13.83 4.01 66.20
C LEU A 17 -15.38 4.21 66.25
N ARG A 18 -16.14 3.22 66.76
CA ARG A 18 -17.56 3.37 67.14
C ARG A 18 -17.65 3.91 68.58
N GLN A 19 -18.64 4.75 68.87
CA GLN A 19 -19.24 4.81 70.21
C GLN A 19 -20.66 5.41 70.16
N SER A 20 -21.54 4.87 71.00
CA SER A 20 -22.92 5.30 71.22
C SER A 20 -23.03 6.09 72.53
N ALA A 21 -23.96 7.04 72.61
CA ALA A 21 -24.37 7.65 73.87
C ALA A 21 -25.90 7.63 74.02
N LYS A 22 -26.35 7.31 75.24
CA LYS A 22 -27.73 7.33 75.76
C LYS A 22 -27.90 8.57 76.63
N PHE A 23 -29.12 9.11 76.71
CA PHE A 23 -29.76 9.80 77.86
C PHE A 23 -31.18 10.14 77.35
N ASP A 24 -32.21 9.34 77.65
CA ASP A 24 -33.04 9.30 78.88
C ASP A 24 -34.09 10.44 78.93
N CYS A 25 -35.33 10.06 79.25
CA CYS A 25 -36.53 10.90 79.31
C CYS A 25 -36.76 11.42 80.74
N ASP A 26 -37.58 12.46 80.87
CA ASP A 26 -38.55 12.58 81.96
C ASP A 26 -39.79 13.38 81.51
N GLU A 27 -40.91 13.15 82.18
CA GLU A 27 -42.28 13.42 81.73
C GLU A 27 -42.97 14.64 82.40
N ILE A 28 -44.00 15.19 81.74
CA ILE A 28 -45.36 15.58 82.24
C ILE A 28 -45.41 16.39 83.57
N ALA A 29 -46.10 17.53 83.75
CA ALA A 29 -47.41 18.01 83.30
C ALA A 29 -47.49 19.57 83.47
N THR A 30 -48.59 20.33 83.38
CA THR A 30 -50.04 20.16 83.06
C THR A 30 -50.54 21.54 82.59
N GLY A 31 -51.67 21.66 81.84
CA GLY A 31 -52.29 22.98 81.64
C GLY A 31 -53.32 23.17 80.52
N ASP A 32 -54.04 22.12 80.09
CA ASP A 32 -55.09 22.26 79.07
C ASP A 32 -56.27 23.09 79.55
N TYR A 33 -56.61 24.17 78.82
CA TYR A 33 -58.00 24.64 78.61
C TYR A 33 -58.18 25.71 77.50
N VAL A 34 -57.16 25.97 76.66
CA VAL A 34 -57.22 26.95 75.54
C VAL A 34 -57.07 26.26 74.16
N THR A 35 -56.72 24.97 74.15
CA THR A 35 -56.25 24.19 73.00
C THR A 35 -57.29 24.00 71.87
N ASN A 36 -58.58 23.87 72.17
CA ASN A 36 -59.60 23.48 71.18
C ASN A 36 -60.11 24.58 70.22
N ARG A 37 -59.71 25.85 70.37
CA ARG A 37 -60.00 26.89 69.36
C ARG A 37 -58.80 27.18 68.46
N ILE A 38 -57.60 27.11 69.02
CA ILE A 38 -56.34 27.33 68.31
C ILE A 38 -56.07 26.18 67.32
N GLN A 39 -56.27 24.92 67.72
CA GLN A 39 -56.06 23.74 66.87
C GLN A 39 -56.87 23.74 65.56
N LYS A 40 -58.00 24.46 65.47
CA LYS A 40 -58.81 24.50 64.25
C LYS A 40 -58.30 25.54 63.24
N GLU A 41 -57.77 26.66 63.72
CA GLU A 41 -57.13 27.67 62.85
C GLU A 41 -55.69 27.25 62.48
N GLU A 42 -54.98 26.57 63.38
CA GLU A 42 -53.69 25.93 63.08
C GLU A 42 -53.83 24.80 62.05
N GLY A 43 -54.86 23.94 62.17
CA GLY A 43 -55.09 22.87 61.19
C GLY A 43 -55.38 23.38 59.77
N ASP A 44 -56.19 24.43 59.63
CA ASP A 44 -56.45 25.04 58.32
C ASP A 44 -55.21 25.79 57.77
N GLN A 45 -54.37 26.38 58.64
CA GLN A 45 -53.06 26.93 58.25
C GLN A 45 -52.05 25.85 57.85
N GLU A 46 -51.95 24.72 58.57
CA GLU A 46 -51.09 23.60 58.20
C GLU A 46 -51.50 23.01 56.85
N ILE A 47 -52.80 22.83 56.58
CA ILE A 47 -53.29 22.34 55.29
C ILE A 47 -52.93 23.32 54.14
N LEU A 48 -52.97 24.63 54.40
CA LEU A 48 -52.54 25.65 53.42
C LEU A 48 -51.01 25.67 53.23
N LEU A 49 -50.24 25.52 54.31
CA LEU A 49 -48.77 25.40 54.28
C LEU A 49 -48.34 24.14 53.54
N GLN A 50 -48.99 23.00 53.79
CA GLN A 50 -48.71 21.72 53.17
C GLN A 50 -49.05 21.75 51.68
N LYS A 51 -50.21 22.31 51.28
CA LYS A 51 -50.53 22.54 49.86
C LYS A 51 -49.60 23.55 49.17
N SER A 52 -49.12 24.56 49.88
CA SER A 52 -48.14 25.49 49.31
C SER A 52 -46.78 24.82 49.15
N ASN A 53 -46.32 24.03 50.13
CA ASN A 53 -45.08 23.25 50.06
C ASN A 53 -45.12 22.18 48.98
N GLU A 54 -46.22 21.43 48.82
CA GLU A 54 -46.39 20.48 47.71
C GLU A 54 -46.33 21.19 46.35
N LYS A 55 -46.96 22.38 46.24
CA LYS A 55 -46.87 23.19 45.02
C LYS A 55 -45.45 23.70 44.78
N TYR A 56 -44.76 24.20 45.80
CA TYR A 56 -43.36 24.65 45.71
C TYR A 56 -42.42 23.50 45.35
N LEU A 57 -42.55 22.32 45.96
CA LEU A 57 -41.79 21.12 45.56
C LEU A 57 -42.09 20.72 44.12
N SER A 58 -43.35 20.75 43.67
CA SER A 58 -43.68 20.45 42.26
C SER A 58 -43.12 21.49 41.28
N GLU A 59 -43.04 22.76 41.68
CA GLU A 59 -42.42 23.83 40.89
C GLU A 59 -40.88 23.73 40.92
N GLU A 60 -40.25 23.29 42.02
CA GLU A 60 -38.81 23.00 42.07
C GLU A 60 -38.44 21.74 41.30
N GLU A 61 -39.18 20.63 41.46
CA GLU A 61 -38.98 19.41 40.66
C GLU A 61 -39.18 19.69 39.17
N SER A 62 -40.19 20.48 38.78
CA SER A 62 -40.37 20.87 37.37
C SER A 62 -39.25 21.78 36.86
N LYS A 63 -38.68 22.67 37.70
CA LYS A 63 -37.50 23.48 37.37
C LYS A 63 -36.22 22.63 37.27
N ILE A 64 -36.00 21.68 38.17
CA ILE A 64 -34.87 20.73 38.14
C ILE A 64 -34.96 19.86 36.88
N VAL A 65 -36.14 19.32 36.57
CA VAL A 65 -36.39 18.55 35.33
C VAL A 65 -36.26 19.42 34.07
N HIS A 66 -36.54 20.72 34.13
CA HIS A 66 -36.29 21.65 33.03
C HIS A 66 -34.82 22.07 32.89
N GLU A 67 -34.06 22.21 33.97
CA GLU A 67 -32.63 22.50 33.92
C GLU A 67 -31.81 21.28 33.49
N GLU A 68 -32.14 20.07 33.94
CA GLU A 68 -31.50 18.82 33.46
C GLU A 68 -31.75 18.57 31.97
N LYS A 69 -32.87 19.02 31.41
CA LYS A 69 -33.16 18.93 29.96
C LYS A 69 -32.34 19.88 29.08
N ARG A 70 -31.57 20.82 29.64
CA ARG A 70 -30.50 21.52 28.91
C ARG A 70 -29.16 20.85 29.16
N ALA A 71 -28.94 19.73 28.46
CA ALA A 71 -27.64 19.10 28.32
C ALA A 71 -26.65 20.04 27.60
N ARG A 72 -26.08 21.01 28.32
CA ARG A 72 -24.99 21.86 27.84
C ARG A 72 -23.80 20.94 27.60
N ILE A 73 -23.46 20.72 26.34
CA ILE A 73 -22.28 19.94 25.93
C ILE A 73 -21.03 20.66 26.47
N LYS A 74 -20.53 20.23 27.63
CA LYS A 74 -19.29 20.73 28.21
C LYS A 74 -18.12 20.06 27.50
N ILE A 75 -17.59 20.71 26.47
CA ILE A 75 -16.37 20.29 25.79
C ILE A 75 -15.18 20.59 26.71
N TYR A 76 -14.54 19.55 27.24
CA TYR A 76 -13.31 19.66 28.00
C TYR A 76 -12.12 19.47 27.06
N LEU A 77 -11.36 20.54 26.83
CA LEU A 77 -10.13 20.51 26.02
C LEU A 77 -8.91 20.31 26.92
N GLU A 78 -8.37 19.08 26.97
CA GLU A 78 -7.06 18.81 27.58
C GLU A 78 -5.96 18.99 26.53
N ILE A 79 -5.09 19.99 26.72
CA ILE A 79 -3.96 20.26 25.83
C ILE A 79 -2.69 19.64 26.43
N ASP A 80 -2.11 18.64 25.75
CA ASP A 80 -0.76 18.15 26.09
C ASP A 80 0.30 19.07 25.46
N LEU A 81 0.89 19.92 26.29
CA LEU A 81 1.91 20.88 25.87
C LEU A 81 3.14 20.21 25.22
N ILE A 82 3.52 18.99 25.64
CA ILE A 82 4.67 18.28 25.06
C ILE A 82 4.33 17.81 23.65
N ALA A 83 3.13 17.27 23.42
CA ALA A 83 2.67 16.89 22.09
C ALA A 83 2.61 18.10 21.14
N VAL A 84 2.17 19.26 21.62
CA VAL A 84 2.15 20.51 20.85
C VAL A 84 3.57 20.99 20.51
N ILE A 85 4.50 21.00 21.47
CA ILE A 85 5.91 21.37 21.23
C ILE A 85 6.55 20.42 20.20
N LEU A 86 6.32 19.11 20.33
CA LEU A 86 6.82 18.10 19.39
C LEU A 86 6.23 18.27 17.99
N LEU A 87 4.95 18.61 17.86
CA LEU A 87 4.31 18.90 16.58
C LEU A 87 4.88 20.16 15.93
N ILE A 88 5.04 21.25 16.69
CA ILE A 88 5.63 22.50 16.20
C ILE A 88 7.08 22.27 15.73
N ALA A 89 7.89 21.52 16.50
CA ALA A 89 9.24 21.17 16.10
C ALA A 89 9.27 20.26 14.85
N GLY A 90 8.29 19.35 14.73
CA GLY A 90 8.08 18.54 13.52
C GLY A 90 7.82 19.40 12.29
N LEU A 91 6.85 20.32 12.38
CA LEU A 91 6.51 21.25 11.31
C LEU A 91 7.70 22.14 10.92
N VAL A 92 8.39 22.74 11.91
CA VAL A 92 9.56 23.61 11.67
C VAL A 92 10.70 22.85 10.98
N THR A 93 10.96 21.59 11.34
CA THR A 93 12.01 20.79 10.69
C THR A 93 11.61 20.34 9.28
N ARG A 94 10.37 19.90 9.06
CA ARG A 94 9.96 19.25 7.81
C ARG A 94 9.48 20.22 6.74
N LEU A 95 8.92 21.36 7.13
CA LEU A 95 8.52 22.44 6.21
C LEU A 95 9.66 23.43 5.91
N TYR A 96 10.86 23.24 6.46
CA TYR A 96 11.99 24.12 6.22
C TYR A 96 12.38 24.13 4.73
N ARG A 97 12.20 25.32 4.12
CA ARG A 97 12.48 25.61 2.70
C ARG A 97 11.90 24.56 1.74
N LEU A 98 10.65 24.15 1.95
CA LEU A 98 10.06 22.96 1.32
C LEU A 98 10.22 22.86 -0.22
N GLU A 99 10.27 24.00 -0.92
CA GLU A 99 10.50 24.06 -2.37
C GLU A 99 11.94 23.74 -2.82
N GLU A 100 12.95 23.96 -1.99
CA GLU A 100 14.35 23.68 -2.35
C GLU A 100 14.69 22.19 -2.20
N PRO A 101 15.49 21.57 -3.08
CA PRO A 101 15.81 22.02 -4.43
C PRO A 101 14.59 21.91 -5.36
N ARG A 102 14.49 22.83 -6.32
CA ARG A 102 13.46 22.87 -7.38
C ARG A 102 13.85 21.96 -8.55
N SER A 103 14.20 20.71 -8.25
CA SER A 103 14.54 19.68 -9.23
C SER A 103 13.94 18.34 -8.84
N ILE A 104 13.65 17.51 -9.85
CA ILE A 104 13.03 16.18 -9.68
C ILE A 104 13.86 15.31 -8.74
N VAL A 105 13.19 14.70 -7.77
CA VAL A 105 13.71 13.73 -6.81
C VAL A 105 13.03 12.37 -7.08
N PHE A 106 13.60 11.28 -6.57
CA PHE A 106 13.07 9.93 -6.75
C PHE A 106 11.60 9.78 -6.25
N ASP A 107 10.76 9.08 -7.03
CA ASP A 107 9.31 8.79 -6.82
C ASP A 107 8.42 10.02 -6.54
N GLU A 108 7.55 10.39 -7.49
CA GLU A 108 6.65 11.56 -7.38
C GLU A 108 5.20 11.29 -7.81
N LEU A 109 4.23 11.81 -7.04
CA LEU A 109 2.78 11.60 -7.22
C LEU A 109 2.04 12.93 -7.55
N HIS A 110 0.91 12.86 -8.25
CA HIS A 110 0.18 14.01 -8.79
C HIS A 110 -0.91 14.53 -7.81
N TYR A 111 -0.86 15.81 -7.40
CA TYR A 111 -1.95 16.49 -6.66
C TYR A 111 -1.90 18.04 -6.79
N ALA A 112 -2.96 18.71 -6.30
CA ALA A 112 -2.99 20.15 -5.98
C ALA A 112 -2.77 21.17 -7.13
N GLY A 113 -3.49 21.01 -8.24
CA GLY A 113 -3.51 21.99 -9.34
C GLY A 113 -2.46 21.75 -10.43
N PHE A 114 -1.71 20.65 -10.32
CA PHE A 114 -0.88 20.13 -11.39
C PHE A 114 -1.76 19.70 -12.60
N ASP A 115 -1.44 20.22 -13.79
CA ASP A 115 -2.21 20.02 -15.03
C ASP A 115 -1.93 18.68 -15.75
N GLY A 116 -0.97 17.90 -15.24
CA GLY A 116 -0.54 16.64 -15.83
C GLY A 116 0.31 16.76 -17.11
N GLN A 117 0.68 17.98 -17.53
CA GLN A 117 1.44 18.19 -18.77
C GLN A 117 2.95 18.01 -18.59
N PHE A 118 3.47 18.39 -17.42
CA PHE A 118 4.89 18.22 -17.11
C PHE A 118 5.21 16.74 -16.86
N LYS A 119 6.20 16.19 -17.57
CA LYS A 119 6.64 14.80 -17.40
C LYS A 119 7.87 14.73 -16.51
N PHE A 120 7.87 13.79 -15.56
CA PHE A 120 8.94 13.61 -14.59
C PHE A 120 10.05 12.68 -15.12
N ASP A 121 10.61 13.01 -16.29
CA ASP A 121 11.40 12.06 -17.09
C ASP A 121 12.82 11.77 -16.56
N ARG A 122 13.44 12.70 -15.81
CA ARG A 122 14.84 12.55 -15.36
C ARG A 122 15.12 13.20 -14.00
N ILE A 123 15.65 12.41 -13.07
CA ILE A 123 16.14 12.90 -11.76
C ILE A 123 17.17 14.02 -11.98
N GLY A 124 16.99 15.13 -11.25
CA GLY A 124 17.88 16.30 -11.33
C GLY A 124 17.55 17.32 -12.43
N SER A 125 16.55 17.08 -13.31
CA SER A 125 16.02 18.17 -14.13
C SER A 125 15.25 19.19 -13.27
N PRO A 126 15.28 20.49 -13.59
CA PRO A 126 14.47 21.49 -12.87
C PRO A 126 12.97 21.24 -13.09
N TYR A 127 12.13 21.59 -12.11
CA TYR A 127 10.69 21.69 -12.36
C TYR A 127 10.39 22.96 -13.14
N ALA A 128 9.37 22.91 -14.00
CA ALA A 128 8.78 24.12 -14.57
C ALA A 128 8.10 24.96 -13.47
N ASP A 129 8.06 26.28 -13.63
CA ASP A 129 7.47 27.18 -12.62
C ASP A 129 5.95 27.04 -12.47
N THR A 130 5.28 26.36 -13.40
CA THR A 130 3.87 25.97 -13.32
C THR A 130 3.60 24.84 -12.31
N VAL A 131 4.62 24.10 -11.87
CA VAL A 131 4.45 22.95 -10.95
C VAL A 131 4.26 23.44 -9.52
N PRO A 132 3.13 23.12 -8.83
CA PRO A 132 2.84 23.57 -7.47
C PRO A 132 3.62 22.76 -6.41
N LEU A 133 4.95 22.84 -6.47
CA LEU A 133 5.89 22.01 -5.72
C LEU A 133 5.69 22.07 -4.20
N PHE A 134 5.38 23.25 -3.66
CA PHE A 134 5.06 23.42 -2.24
C PHE A 134 3.85 22.57 -1.83
N ALA A 135 2.77 22.60 -2.60
CA ALA A 135 1.54 21.87 -2.28
C ALA A 135 1.72 20.35 -2.40
N LEU A 136 2.48 19.89 -3.41
CA LEU A 136 2.85 18.48 -3.60
C LEU A 136 3.67 17.93 -2.42
N ARG A 137 4.66 18.69 -1.94
CA ARG A 137 5.51 18.31 -0.79
C ARG A 137 4.85 18.55 0.58
N LEU A 138 3.84 19.41 0.66
CA LEU A 138 3.17 19.78 1.92
C LEU A 138 2.50 18.57 2.59
N PHE A 139 1.76 17.74 1.85
CA PHE A 139 1.04 16.61 2.45
C PHE A 139 1.97 15.54 3.05
N PRO A 140 3.02 15.05 2.35
CA PRO A 140 4.08 14.24 2.95
C PRO A 140 4.70 14.87 4.21
N ALA A 141 4.98 16.18 4.18
CA ALA A 141 5.63 16.87 5.29
C ALA A 141 4.72 17.03 6.52
N LEU A 142 3.42 17.24 6.30
CA LEU A 142 2.40 17.22 7.35
C LEU A 142 2.26 15.82 7.96
N CYS A 143 2.12 14.76 7.15
CA CYS A 143 2.12 13.37 7.63
C CYS A 143 3.38 13.07 8.46
N GLY A 144 4.55 13.42 7.93
CA GLY A 144 5.83 13.25 8.63
C GLY A 144 5.94 14.02 9.94
N SER A 145 5.29 15.19 10.04
CA SER A 145 5.25 15.99 11.27
C SER A 145 4.31 15.38 12.31
N LEU A 146 3.20 14.79 11.87
CA LEU A 146 2.21 14.13 12.73
C LEU A 146 2.71 12.79 13.30
N ILE A 147 3.68 12.12 12.66
CA ILE A 147 4.31 10.89 13.19
C ILE A 147 4.85 11.12 14.61
N ILE A 148 5.43 12.28 14.88
CA ILE A 148 6.10 12.59 16.15
C ILE A 148 5.12 12.61 17.34
N PRO A 149 4.06 13.46 17.37
CA PRO A 149 3.07 13.42 18.46
C PRO A 149 2.27 12.11 18.47
N THR A 150 2.03 11.48 17.32
CA THR A 150 1.34 10.17 17.26
C THR A 150 2.15 9.09 17.97
N ALA A 151 3.46 9.03 17.76
CA ALA A 151 4.37 8.11 18.42
C ALA A 151 4.53 8.41 19.92
N TYR A 152 4.60 9.69 20.31
CA TYR A 152 4.57 10.12 21.72
C TYR A 152 3.30 9.65 22.44
N HIS A 153 2.12 9.86 21.84
CA HIS A 153 0.87 9.36 22.41
C HIS A 153 0.79 7.83 22.41
N LEU A 154 1.29 7.15 21.38
CA LEU A 154 1.34 5.69 21.36
C LEU A 154 2.21 5.14 22.51
N ALA A 155 3.37 5.76 22.78
CA ALA A 155 4.21 5.42 23.93
C ALA A 155 3.47 5.61 25.28
N LEU A 156 2.77 6.74 25.47
CA LEU A 156 1.93 6.97 26.66
C LEU A 156 0.83 5.92 26.81
N GLU A 157 0.14 5.58 25.72
CA GLU A 157 -0.98 4.63 25.71
C GLU A 157 -0.50 3.17 25.97
N LEU A 158 0.74 2.84 25.58
CA LEU A 158 1.44 1.59 25.96
C LEU A 158 1.89 1.57 27.44
N GLY A 159 1.74 2.69 28.17
CA GLY A 159 2.01 2.80 29.60
C GLY A 159 3.40 3.32 29.97
N LEU A 160 4.16 3.86 29.02
CA LEU A 160 5.45 4.51 29.31
C LEU A 160 5.23 5.84 30.06
N LYS A 161 6.25 6.27 30.80
CA LYS A 161 6.25 7.57 31.49
C LYS A 161 6.37 8.72 30.48
N GLN A 162 5.86 9.89 30.86
CA GLN A 162 5.82 11.06 29.96
C GLN A 162 7.20 11.48 29.44
N TRP A 163 8.25 11.38 30.26
CA TRP A 163 9.62 11.72 29.83
C TRP A 163 10.22 10.71 28.84
N THR A 164 9.89 9.40 28.94
CA THR A 164 10.35 8.40 27.97
C THR A 164 9.52 8.42 26.69
N ALA A 165 8.21 8.68 26.79
CA ALA A 165 7.39 8.99 25.62
C ALA A 165 7.94 10.22 24.86
N MET A 166 8.37 11.27 25.58
CA MET A 166 9.01 12.45 24.98
C MET A 166 10.32 12.09 24.28
N ILE A 167 11.17 11.23 24.88
CA ILE A 167 12.37 10.70 24.21
C ILE A 167 11.99 10.01 22.89
N ALA A 168 10.95 9.17 22.87
CA ALA A 168 10.51 8.48 21.66
C ALA A 168 10.14 9.48 20.53
N GLY A 169 9.45 10.58 20.86
CA GLY A 169 9.18 11.67 19.93
C GLY A 169 10.45 12.39 19.47
N ILE A 170 11.36 12.74 20.39
CA ILE A 170 12.64 13.40 20.09
C ILE A 170 13.50 12.57 19.12
N LEU A 171 13.52 11.24 19.27
CA LEU A 171 14.25 10.35 18.37
C LEU A 171 13.68 10.35 16.94
N LEU A 172 12.35 10.37 16.78
CA LEU A 172 11.71 10.47 15.45
C LEU A 172 11.77 11.89 14.86
N LEU A 173 11.88 12.91 15.70
CA LEU A 173 12.08 14.30 15.30
C LEU A 173 13.47 14.51 14.67
N PHE A 174 14.52 13.96 15.29
CA PHE A 174 15.93 14.13 14.90
C PHE A 174 16.54 12.93 14.14
N ASP A 175 15.72 12.12 13.46
CA ASP A 175 16.21 11.14 12.48
C ASP A 175 16.23 11.72 11.06
N ASN A 176 17.39 11.64 10.42
CA ASN A 176 17.62 12.18 9.07
C ASN A 176 16.87 11.41 7.97
N ALA A 177 16.63 10.11 8.12
CA ALA A 177 15.97 9.32 7.08
C ALA A 177 14.47 9.60 7.05
N LEU A 178 13.83 9.69 8.23
CA LEU A 178 12.43 10.12 8.35
C LEU A 178 12.24 11.57 7.88
N LEU A 179 13.19 12.47 8.17
CA LEU A 179 13.17 13.83 7.62
C LEU A 179 13.18 13.79 6.08
N THR A 180 14.19 13.14 5.46
CA THR A 180 14.32 13.04 4.00
C THR A 180 13.05 12.45 3.37
N GLN A 181 12.52 11.33 3.87
CA GLN A 181 11.27 10.74 3.36
C GLN A 181 10.05 11.66 3.46
N SER A 182 9.92 12.40 4.57
CA SER A 182 8.75 13.25 4.77
C SER A 182 8.75 14.52 3.91
N ARG A 183 9.88 14.90 3.32
CA ARG A 183 10.04 16.22 2.71
C ARG A 183 9.78 16.25 1.19
N PHE A 184 9.94 15.12 0.52
CA PHE A 184 9.70 14.98 -0.92
C PHE A 184 8.33 14.34 -1.18
N ILE A 185 7.95 14.15 -2.44
CA ILE A 185 6.60 13.71 -2.86
C ILE A 185 6.45 12.18 -2.72
N LEU A 186 6.88 11.67 -1.55
CA LEU A 186 7.04 10.26 -1.22
C LEU A 186 5.91 9.74 -0.33
N MET A 187 5.59 8.45 -0.49
CA MET A 187 4.43 7.81 0.14
C MET A 187 4.72 7.28 1.56
N GLU A 188 6.00 7.10 1.90
CA GLU A 188 6.48 6.48 3.14
C GLU A 188 6.00 7.21 4.41
N SER A 189 5.97 8.55 4.40
CA SER A 189 5.49 9.34 5.54
C SER A 189 3.98 9.18 5.76
N MET A 190 3.20 9.06 4.69
CA MET A 190 1.75 8.81 4.73
C MET A 190 1.49 7.41 5.28
N LEU A 191 2.18 6.40 4.73
CA LEU A 191 2.12 5.00 5.15
C LEU A 191 2.39 4.86 6.67
N ILE A 192 3.49 5.44 7.15
CA ILE A 192 3.88 5.37 8.56
C ILE A 192 2.87 6.11 9.44
N GLN A 193 2.40 7.31 9.05
CA GLN A 193 1.42 8.05 9.83
C GLN A 193 0.09 7.32 9.96
N PHE A 194 -0.47 6.80 8.86
CA PHE A 194 -1.72 6.03 8.89
C PHE A 194 -1.58 4.72 9.70
N SER A 195 -0.42 4.06 9.61
CA SER A 195 -0.12 2.85 10.39
C SER A 195 -0.05 3.13 11.90
N LEU A 196 0.68 4.17 12.30
CA LEU A 196 0.85 4.54 13.72
C LEU A 196 -0.43 5.12 14.33
N PHE A 197 -1.16 5.96 13.60
CA PHE A 197 -2.42 6.52 14.07
C PHE A 197 -3.49 5.45 14.20
N GLY A 198 -3.55 4.51 13.24
CA GLY A 198 -4.39 3.32 13.33
C GLY A 198 -4.05 2.48 14.55
N LEU A 199 -2.77 2.16 14.77
CA LEU A 199 -2.33 1.42 15.95
C LEU A 199 -2.64 2.16 17.26
N LEU A 200 -2.44 3.49 17.33
CA LEU A 200 -2.81 4.32 18.47
C LEU A 200 -4.30 4.22 18.80
N CYS A 201 -5.17 4.32 17.80
CA CYS A 201 -6.61 4.15 17.95
C CYS A 201 -6.95 2.73 18.44
N ILE A 202 -6.29 1.70 17.90
CA ILE A 202 -6.43 0.33 18.40
C ILE A 202 -5.98 0.22 19.86
N ILE A 203 -4.84 0.80 20.30
CA ILE A 203 -4.44 0.77 21.72
C ILE A 203 -5.47 1.48 22.61
N LYS A 204 -6.06 2.60 22.17
CA LYS A 204 -7.16 3.26 22.89
C LYS A 204 -8.42 2.39 22.96
N PHE A 205 -8.75 1.67 21.88
CA PHE A 205 -9.83 0.68 21.86
C PHE A 205 -9.63 -0.42 22.92
N ARG A 206 -8.39 -0.90 23.13
CA ARG A 206 -8.08 -1.90 24.19
C ARG A 206 -8.47 -1.45 25.59
N LYS A 207 -8.57 -0.14 25.86
CA LYS A 207 -9.01 0.39 27.16
C LYS A 207 -10.53 0.38 27.35
N VAL A 208 -11.30 0.32 26.27
CA VAL A 208 -12.77 0.32 26.27
C VAL A 208 -13.38 -0.97 25.71
N MET A 209 -12.56 -1.95 25.33
CA MET A 209 -12.93 -3.20 24.64
C MET A 209 -14.08 -4.00 25.25
N ASP A 210 -14.29 -3.86 26.57
CA ASP A 210 -15.32 -4.53 27.36
C ASP A 210 -16.69 -3.84 27.29
N GLN A 211 -16.78 -2.64 26.69
CA GLN A 211 -17.93 -1.74 26.72
C GLN A 211 -18.49 -1.43 25.32
N PRO A 212 -19.09 -2.40 24.60
CA PRO A 212 -19.55 -2.24 23.21
C PRO A 212 -20.75 -1.28 23.07
N THR A 213 -21.40 -0.93 24.17
CA THR A 213 -22.44 0.10 24.23
C THR A 213 -21.87 1.52 24.29
N SER A 214 -20.57 1.69 24.54
CA SER A 214 -19.92 3.00 24.60
C SER A 214 -19.62 3.53 23.21
N PHE A 215 -19.94 4.80 22.94
CA PHE A 215 -19.57 5.48 21.71
C PHE A 215 -18.05 5.41 21.44
N SER A 216 -17.22 5.47 22.49
CA SER A 216 -15.77 5.33 22.39
C SER A 216 -15.32 3.98 21.83
N TRP A 217 -16.08 2.90 22.06
CA TRP A 217 -15.76 1.57 21.51
C TRP A 217 -15.84 1.59 19.98
N TRP A 218 -16.94 2.12 19.45
CA TRP A 218 -17.18 2.28 18.03
C TRP A 218 -16.20 3.26 17.40
N LEU A 219 -16.01 4.43 18.01
CA LEU A 219 -15.10 5.46 17.52
C LEU A 219 -13.68 4.92 17.35
N TRP A 220 -13.09 4.32 18.40
CA TRP A 220 -11.69 3.88 18.35
C TRP A 220 -11.47 2.66 17.45
N LEU A 221 -12.44 1.72 17.38
CA LEU A 221 -12.32 0.57 16.48
C LEU A 221 -12.48 0.98 15.02
N SER A 222 -13.53 1.73 14.68
CA SER A 222 -13.75 2.21 13.32
C SER A 222 -12.61 3.09 12.82
N LEU A 223 -12.16 4.06 13.63
CA LEU A 223 -11.06 4.96 13.25
C LEU A 223 -9.72 4.23 13.15
N GLY A 224 -9.48 3.25 14.02
CA GLY A 224 -8.29 2.39 13.97
C GLY A 224 -8.23 1.56 12.70
N ILE A 225 -9.30 0.81 12.39
CA ILE A 225 -9.37 0.01 11.17
C ILE A 225 -9.35 0.91 9.92
N ALA A 226 -10.09 2.02 9.92
CA ALA A 226 -10.08 2.95 8.79
C ALA A 226 -8.68 3.47 8.45
N SER A 227 -7.93 3.94 9.46
CA SER A 227 -6.56 4.41 9.26
C SER A 227 -5.62 3.28 8.79
N LEU A 228 -5.78 2.06 9.30
CA LEU A 228 -4.99 0.91 8.86
C LEU A 228 -5.33 0.49 7.42
N THR A 229 -6.60 0.58 7.01
CA THR A 229 -7.01 0.35 5.62
C THR A 229 -6.42 1.43 4.70
N CYS A 230 -6.45 2.71 5.09
CA CYS A 230 -5.76 3.78 4.35
C CYS A 230 -4.26 3.49 4.20
N ALA A 231 -3.59 2.94 5.22
CA ALA A 231 -2.19 2.53 5.11
C ALA A 231 -1.97 1.42 4.05
N VAL A 232 -2.89 0.44 3.97
CA VAL A 232 -2.87 -0.60 2.91
C VAL A 232 -3.09 0.01 1.52
N CYS A 233 -4.03 0.97 1.39
CA CYS A 233 -4.28 1.68 0.12
C CYS A 233 -3.09 2.51 -0.35
N VAL A 234 -2.28 3.08 0.56
CA VAL A 234 -1.04 3.79 0.21
C VAL A 234 0.03 2.82 -0.29
N LYS A 235 0.26 1.69 0.40
CA LYS A 235 1.24 0.67 0.02
C LYS A 235 0.90 -0.64 0.71
N TYR A 236 0.93 -1.78 0.02
CA TYR A 236 0.62 -3.09 0.61
C TYR A 236 1.51 -3.49 1.81
N VAL A 237 2.66 -2.84 2.02
CA VAL A 237 3.47 -2.98 3.26
C VAL A 237 2.66 -2.59 4.52
N GLY A 238 1.65 -1.72 4.41
CA GLY A 238 0.72 -1.38 5.47
C GLY A 238 -0.11 -2.57 5.99
N PHE A 239 -0.21 -3.65 5.20
CA PHE A 239 -0.87 -4.89 5.61
C PHE A 239 -0.24 -5.47 6.89
N TYR A 240 1.08 -5.34 7.08
CA TYR A 240 1.74 -5.81 8.31
C TYR A 240 1.29 -5.06 9.57
N SER A 241 0.90 -3.78 9.46
CA SER A 241 0.28 -3.03 10.55
C SER A 241 -1.17 -3.46 10.79
N LEU A 242 -1.93 -3.78 9.74
CA LEU A 242 -3.28 -4.33 9.88
C LEU A 242 -3.25 -5.73 10.54
N VAL A 243 -2.31 -6.60 10.14
CA VAL A 243 -2.07 -7.90 10.77
C VAL A 243 -1.72 -7.76 12.26
N LEU A 244 -0.84 -6.81 12.62
CA LEU A 244 -0.53 -6.52 14.02
C LEU A 244 -1.79 -6.10 14.79
N ALA A 245 -2.62 -5.21 14.24
CA ALA A 245 -3.86 -4.77 14.88
C ALA A 245 -4.86 -5.91 15.07
N ILE A 246 -5.08 -6.75 14.05
CA ILE A 246 -5.94 -7.93 14.12
C ILE A 246 -5.44 -8.90 15.20
N TYR A 247 -4.12 -9.16 15.26
CA TYR A 247 -3.52 -9.97 16.32
C TYR A 247 -3.80 -9.40 17.72
N LEU A 248 -3.71 -8.08 17.91
CA LEU A 248 -4.04 -7.45 19.20
C LEU A 248 -5.53 -7.59 19.55
N ILE A 249 -6.43 -7.33 18.61
CA ILE A 249 -7.88 -7.48 18.81
C ILE A 249 -8.24 -8.94 19.17
N THR A 250 -7.66 -9.91 18.48
CA THR A 250 -7.86 -11.35 18.74
C THR A 250 -7.29 -11.78 20.09
N ARG A 251 -6.07 -11.34 20.43
CA ARG A 251 -5.44 -11.60 21.74
C ARG A 251 -6.24 -11.00 22.89
N ASP A 252 -6.78 -9.81 22.70
CA ASP A 252 -7.60 -9.14 23.70
C ASP A 252 -8.96 -9.84 23.84
N TYR A 253 -9.61 -10.24 22.73
CA TYR A 253 -10.81 -11.07 22.77
C TYR A 253 -10.57 -12.40 23.48
N TRP A 254 -9.42 -13.05 23.26
CA TRP A 254 -9.02 -14.26 23.97
C TRP A 254 -8.97 -14.05 25.50
N SER A 255 -8.60 -12.85 25.97
CA SER A 255 -8.60 -12.50 27.40
C SER A 255 -10.01 -12.34 28.02
N LEU A 256 -11.06 -12.32 27.19
CA LEU A 256 -12.46 -12.28 27.66
C LEU A 256 -13.03 -13.68 27.91
N ILE A 257 -12.54 -14.71 27.21
CA ILE A 257 -13.05 -16.09 27.29
C ILE A 257 -13.04 -16.64 28.74
N PRO A 258 -11.99 -16.42 29.57
CA PRO A 258 -11.98 -16.92 30.95
C PRO A 258 -12.89 -16.15 31.93
N ARG A 259 -13.51 -15.04 31.51
CA ARG A 259 -14.26 -14.16 32.41
C ARG A 259 -15.68 -14.69 32.67
N LYS A 260 -15.87 -15.35 33.82
CA LYS A 260 -17.17 -15.88 34.29
C LYS A 260 -18.31 -14.85 34.40
N THR A 261 -18.03 -13.55 34.30
CA THR A 261 -19.03 -12.47 34.30
C THR A 261 -19.73 -12.26 32.94
N LEU A 262 -19.21 -12.87 31.86
CA LEU A 262 -19.76 -12.76 30.51
C LEU A 262 -20.42 -14.08 30.11
N SER A 263 -21.67 -14.03 29.63
CA SER A 263 -22.34 -15.21 29.07
C SER A 263 -21.83 -15.52 27.67
N THR A 264 -21.91 -16.79 27.26
CA THR A 264 -21.48 -17.26 25.94
C THR A 264 -22.13 -16.48 24.78
N ILE A 265 -23.41 -16.13 24.91
CA ILE A 265 -24.15 -15.32 23.94
C ILE A 265 -23.55 -13.91 23.82
N ARG A 266 -23.19 -13.28 24.94
CA ARG A 266 -22.52 -11.97 24.92
C ARG A 266 -21.14 -12.06 24.29
N LEU A 267 -20.35 -13.10 24.61
CA LEU A 267 -19.04 -13.34 23.98
C LEU A 267 -19.15 -13.52 22.46
N LEU A 268 -20.12 -14.31 21.98
CA LEU A 268 -20.38 -14.46 20.55
C LEU A 268 -20.80 -13.13 19.89
N GLY A 269 -21.70 -12.37 20.53
CA GLY A 269 -22.08 -11.03 20.06
C GLY A 269 -20.88 -10.08 19.98
N HIS A 270 -20.01 -10.07 20.99
CA HIS A 270 -18.76 -9.32 21.00
C HIS A 270 -17.79 -9.70 19.87
N LEU A 271 -17.79 -10.96 19.42
CA LEU A 271 -16.98 -11.44 18.31
C LEU A 271 -17.56 -11.01 16.97
N LEU A 272 -18.84 -11.31 16.73
CA LEU A 272 -19.56 -10.96 15.51
C LEU A 272 -19.53 -9.44 15.26
N LEU A 273 -19.76 -8.63 16.29
CA LEU A 273 -19.73 -7.16 16.19
C LEU A 273 -18.37 -6.63 15.71
N ARG A 274 -17.27 -7.24 16.18
CA ARG A 274 -15.91 -6.89 15.74
C ARG A 274 -15.67 -7.32 14.30
N ILE A 275 -16.02 -8.57 13.95
CA ILE A 275 -15.84 -9.11 12.60
C ILE A 275 -16.60 -8.27 11.58
N VAL A 276 -17.90 -8.02 11.81
CA VAL A 276 -18.75 -7.22 10.93
C VAL A 276 -18.19 -5.80 10.78
N LEU A 277 -17.82 -5.13 11.89
CA LEU A 277 -17.30 -3.77 11.80
C LEU A 277 -15.95 -3.70 11.06
N ILE A 278 -15.03 -4.65 11.32
CA ILE A 278 -13.74 -4.72 10.63
C ILE A 278 -13.95 -4.93 9.13
N ILE A 279 -14.80 -5.89 8.73
CA ILE A 279 -15.09 -6.18 7.32
C ILE A 279 -15.73 -4.97 6.65
N VAL A 280 -16.80 -4.41 7.22
CA VAL A 280 -17.52 -3.27 6.63
C VAL A 280 -16.58 -2.07 6.46
N VAL A 281 -15.87 -1.64 7.50
CA VAL A 281 -14.96 -0.47 7.41
C VAL A 281 -13.83 -0.71 6.40
N THR A 282 -13.23 -1.92 6.40
CA THR A 282 -12.15 -2.25 5.46
C THR A 282 -12.64 -2.27 4.02
N SER A 283 -13.76 -2.95 3.76
CA SER A 283 -14.34 -3.06 2.41
C SER A 283 -14.81 -1.71 1.88
N SER A 284 -15.52 -0.91 2.68
CA SER A 284 -15.99 0.42 2.25
C SER A 284 -14.84 1.36 1.88
N ILE A 285 -13.74 1.36 2.63
CA ILE A 285 -12.60 2.24 2.35
C ILE A 285 -11.77 1.71 1.19
N TYR A 286 -11.46 0.42 1.15
CA TYR A 286 -10.64 -0.16 0.08
C TYR A 286 -11.35 -0.05 -1.28
N LEU A 287 -12.60 -0.52 -1.36
CA LEU A 287 -13.40 -0.41 -2.59
C LEU A 287 -13.69 1.05 -2.94
N GLY A 288 -13.94 1.92 -1.96
CA GLY A 288 -14.16 3.36 -2.19
C GLY A 288 -12.95 4.05 -2.82
N VAL A 289 -11.73 3.76 -2.36
CA VAL A 289 -10.49 4.30 -2.95
C VAL A 289 -10.29 3.79 -4.37
N PHE A 290 -10.47 2.49 -4.62
CA PHE A 290 -10.34 1.93 -5.97
C PHE A 290 -11.46 2.36 -6.93
N TYR A 291 -12.67 2.63 -6.42
CA TYR A 291 -13.75 3.23 -7.18
C TYR A 291 -13.38 4.65 -7.64
N ILE A 292 -12.92 5.51 -6.71
CA ILE A 292 -12.45 6.86 -7.03
C ILE A 292 -11.27 6.81 -8.01
N HIS A 293 -10.34 5.87 -7.84
CA HIS A 293 -9.20 5.70 -8.75
C HIS A 293 -9.64 5.36 -10.18
N LEU A 294 -10.49 4.34 -10.36
CA LEU A 294 -10.95 3.90 -11.69
C LEU A 294 -11.91 4.89 -12.36
N GLU A 295 -12.67 5.67 -11.58
CA GLU A 295 -13.55 6.73 -12.09
C GLU A 295 -12.73 7.97 -12.51
N THR A 296 -11.68 8.32 -11.76
CA THR A 296 -10.84 9.50 -12.05
C THR A 296 -9.89 9.25 -13.22
N LEU A 297 -9.31 8.05 -13.32
CA LEU A 297 -8.42 7.67 -14.43
C LEU A 297 -9.22 7.02 -15.56
N SER A 298 -10.16 7.77 -16.13
CA SER A 298 -10.96 7.30 -17.27
C SER A 298 -10.18 7.17 -18.59
N LYS A 299 -9.02 7.83 -18.73
CA LYS A 299 -8.30 8.00 -20.00
C LYS A 299 -7.16 7.01 -20.20
N ALA A 300 -6.92 6.66 -21.47
CA ALA A 300 -5.78 5.86 -21.91
C ALA A 300 -4.44 6.57 -21.67
N GLY A 301 -3.35 5.81 -21.50
CA GLY A 301 -2.04 6.35 -21.13
C GLY A 301 -0.90 5.35 -21.37
N PRO A 302 0.38 5.79 -21.35
CA PRO A 302 1.51 5.01 -21.89
C PRO A 302 1.80 3.66 -21.20
N HIS A 303 1.14 3.36 -20.08
CA HIS A 303 1.30 2.12 -19.32
C HIS A 303 0.03 1.25 -19.27
N ASP A 304 -1.03 1.62 -19.99
CA ASP A 304 -2.25 0.80 -20.12
C ASP A 304 -1.99 -0.53 -20.86
N ALA A 305 -0.89 -0.61 -21.63
CA ALA A 305 -0.35 -1.80 -22.29
C ALA A 305 -0.26 -3.06 -21.41
N VAL A 306 -0.16 -2.89 -20.08
CA VAL A 306 -0.11 -3.99 -19.09
C VAL A 306 -1.47 -4.66 -18.89
N MET A 307 -2.57 -3.95 -19.15
CA MET A 307 -3.95 -4.43 -19.01
C MET A 307 -4.42 -5.16 -20.28
N THR A 308 -5.56 -5.86 -20.18
CA THR A 308 -6.19 -6.55 -21.32
C THR A 308 -6.69 -5.57 -22.38
N SER A 309 -6.85 -6.04 -23.62
CA SER A 309 -7.44 -5.25 -24.72
C SER A 309 -8.86 -4.75 -24.37
N ALA A 310 -9.64 -5.54 -23.63
CA ALA A 310 -10.97 -5.15 -23.16
C ALA A 310 -10.90 -4.02 -22.12
N PHE A 311 -9.93 -4.07 -21.20
CA PHE A 311 -9.70 -2.99 -20.25
C PHE A 311 -9.26 -1.71 -20.97
N GLN A 312 -8.28 -1.79 -21.87
CA GLN A 312 -7.79 -0.64 -22.65
C GLN A 312 -8.89 -0.02 -23.53
N ALA A 313 -9.74 -0.83 -24.16
CA ALA A 313 -10.88 -0.35 -24.95
C ALA A 313 -12.02 0.24 -24.08
N SER A 314 -11.97 0.08 -22.76
CA SER A 314 -12.88 0.71 -21.80
C SER A 314 -12.39 2.05 -21.23
N LEU A 315 -11.23 2.53 -21.69
CA LEU A 315 -10.68 3.85 -21.37
C LEU A 315 -10.97 4.86 -22.49
N GLU A 316 -11.01 6.14 -22.17
CA GLU A 316 -11.18 7.22 -23.14
C GLU A 316 -9.87 7.51 -23.90
N GLY A 317 -9.92 7.43 -25.23
CA GLY A 317 -8.74 7.54 -26.10
C GLY A 317 -7.99 6.22 -26.26
N GLY A 318 -6.78 6.28 -26.83
CA GLY A 318 -5.95 5.09 -27.05
C GLY A 318 -6.69 4.01 -27.86
N LEU A 319 -6.71 2.78 -27.36
CA LEU A 319 -7.31 1.64 -28.07
C LEU A 319 -8.81 1.84 -28.33
N ALA A 320 -9.55 2.49 -27.43
CA ALA A 320 -10.99 2.71 -27.58
C ALA A 320 -11.36 3.68 -28.71
N SER A 321 -10.43 4.52 -29.18
CA SER A 321 -10.60 5.31 -30.41
C SER A 321 -10.33 4.50 -31.69
N ILE A 322 -9.69 3.34 -31.58
CA ILE A 322 -9.24 2.52 -32.73
C ILE A 322 -10.21 1.36 -32.98
N THR A 323 -10.64 0.68 -31.92
CA THR A 323 -11.51 -0.52 -31.99
C THR A 323 -13.01 -0.21 -31.98
N LYS A 324 -13.37 1.06 -31.73
CA LYS A 324 -14.75 1.55 -31.74
C LYS A 324 -15.43 1.25 -33.09
N GLY A 325 -16.44 0.41 -33.13
CA GLY A 325 -17.26 0.20 -34.34
C GLY A 325 -16.65 -0.68 -35.43
N GLN A 326 -15.62 -1.44 -35.10
CA GLN A 326 -15.22 -2.57 -35.94
C GLN A 326 -16.33 -3.63 -36.01
N PRO A 327 -16.42 -4.41 -37.10
CA PRO A 327 -17.29 -5.58 -37.14
C PRO A 327 -16.99 -6.52 -35.97
N LEU A 328 -18.02 -7.06 -35.32
CA LEU A 328 -17.86 -7.91 -34.14
C LEU A 328 -17.47 -9.34 -34.54
N GLU A 329 -18.18 -9.93 -35.50
CA GLU A 329 -18.00 -11.33 -35.94
C GLU A 329 -16.83 -11.44 -36.93
N VAL A 330 -15.85 -12.30 -36.65
CA VAL A 330 -14.76 -12.59 -37.58
C VAL A 330 -15.27 -13.55 -38.67
N THR A 331 -15.03 -13.22 -39.93
CA THR A 331 -15.54 -13.94 -41.10
C THR A 331 -14.41 -14.23 -42.09
N HIS A 332 -14.64 -15.06 -43.11
CA HIS A 332 -13.66 -15.17 -44.19
C HIS A 332 -13.60 -13.88 -45.03
N GLY A 333 -12.39 -13.39 -45.29
CA GLY A 333 -12.11 -12.06 -45.85
C GLY A 333 -11.88 -10.98 -44.78
N SER A 334 -12.00 -11.29 -43.50
CA SER A 334 -11.66 -10.39 -42.39
C SER A 334 -10.16 -10.12 -42.31
N GLN A 335 -9.79 -8.84 -42.26
CA GLN A 335 -8.48 -8.33 -41.83
C GLN A 335 -8.49 -8.17 -40.31
N ILE A 336 -7.59 -8.83 -39.60
CA ILE A 336 -7.49 -8.86 -38.14
C ILE A 336 -6.07 -8.58 -37.67
N THR A 337 -5.93 -8.00 -36.47
CA THR A 337 -4.67 -8.07 -35.71
C THR A 337 -4.83 -9.04 -34.55
N LEU A 338 -3.91 -10.00 -34.43
CA LEU A 338 -3.91 -11.01 -33.36
C LEU A 338 -2.97 -10.56 -32.25
N ARG A 339 -3.51 -10.33 -31.06
CA ARG A 339 -2.74 -9.98 -29.85
C ARG A 339 -2.67 -11.18 -28.91
N HIS A 340 -1.50 -11.37 -28.29
CA HIS A 340 -1.33 -12.32 -27.21
C HIS A 340 -2.02 -11.82 -25.93
N THR A 341 -2.93 -12.62 -25.36
CA THR A 341 -3.90 -12.13 -24.36
C THR A 341 -3.34 -11.98 -22.95
N TYR A 342 -2.37 -12.83 -22.56
CA TYR A 342 -1.83 -12.89 -21.20
C TYR A 342 -0.37 -12.40 -21.12
N GLY A 343 0.09 -11.98 -19.94
CA GLY A 343 1.47 -11.50 -19.77
C GLY A 343 1.75 -10.18 -20.54
N ARG A 344 2.80 -10.19 -21.38
CA ARG A 344 3.29 -9.02 -22.13
C ARG A 344 2.46 -8.79 -23.40
N ALA A 345 2.05 -7.54 -23.64
CA ALA A 345 1.40 -7.14 -24.89
C ALA A 345 2.35 -7.33 -26.08
N CYS A 346 1.94 -8.16 -27.03
CA CYS A 346 2.56 -8.29 -28.33
C CYS A 346 1.55 -8.76 -29.37
N TRP A 347 1.76 -8.37 -30.62
CA TRP A 347 0.94 -8.74 -31.76
C TRP A 347 1.69 -9.72 -32.66
N LEU A 348 0.97 -10.68 -33.25
CA LEU A 348 1.49 -11.58 -34.27
C LEU A 348 1.92 -10.74 -35.48
N HIS A 349 3.20 -10.80 -35.80
CA HIS A 349 3.86 -9.89 -36.72
C HIS A 349 4.68 -10.67 -37.75
N SER A 350 4.79 -10.15 -38.97
CA SER A 350 5.69 -10.71 -39.97
C SER A 350 6.19 -9.63 -40.92
N HIS A 351 7.46 -9.69 -41.29
CA HIS A 351 8.12 -8.70 -42.14
C HIS A 351 8.97 -9.42 -43.20
N SER A 352 9.42 -8.72 -44.24
CA SER A 352 10.05 -9.33 -45.43
C SER A 352 11.37 -10.10 -45.19
N HIS A 353 11.97 -10.01 -44.00
CA HIS A 353 13.19 -10.74 -43.65
C HIS A 353 12.91 -12.22 -43.40
N MET A 354 13.93 -13.04 -43.66
CA MET A 354 13.87 -14.50 -43.59
C MET A 354 14.66 -15.00 -42.38
N TYR A 355 14.32 -16.17 -41.84
CA TYR A 355 15.18 -16.83 -40.86
C TYR A 355 16.56 -17.13 -41.46
N PRO A 356 17.66 -17.06 -40.70
CA PRO A 356 18.98 -17.40 -41.22
C PRO A 356 19.06 -18.90 -41.56
N LEU A 357 19.75 -19.30 -42.64
CA LEU A 357 19.84 -20.73 -43.06
C LEU A 357 20.30 -21.67 -41.93
N ARG A 358 21.11 -21.15 -41.01
CA ARG A 358 21.46 -21.81 -39.74
C ARG A 358 21.32 -20.81 -38.60
N TYR A 359 20.81 -21.27 -37.47
CA TYR A 359 20.82 -20.49 -36.23
C TYR A 359 22.24 -20.40 -35.63
N PRO A 360 22.49 -19.54 -34.64
CA PRO A 360 23.82 -19.38 -34.02
C PRO A 360 24.42 -20.64 -33.39
N ASP A 361 23.60 -21.64 -33.05
CA ASP A 361 24.03 -22.95 -32.52
C ASP A 361 24.33 -24.00 -33.59
N GLY A 362 24.21 -23.64 -34.87
CA GLY A 362 24.52 -24.50 -36.01
C GLY A 362 23.36 -25.38 -36.51
N ARG A 363 22.20 -25.40 -35.83
CA ARG A 363 20.98 -26.05 -36.35
C ARG A 363 20.51 -25.38 -37.64
N GLY A 364 19.93 -26.15 -38.56
CA GLY A 364 19.31 -25.63 -39.78
C GLY A 364 17.93 -25.01 -39.50
N SER A 365 17.59 -23.99 -40.27
CA SER A 365 16.25 -23.38 -40.35
C SER A 365 15.62 -23.65 -41.72
N SER A 366 14.33 -23.38 -41.84
CA SER A 366 13.59 -23.39 -43.11
C SER A 366 14.00 -22.29 -44.09
N HIS A 367 14.70 -21.25 -43.62
CA HIS A 367 14.96 -20.00 -44.36
C HIS A 367 13.70 -19.28 -44.86
N GLN A 368 12.52 -19.57 -44.31
CA GLN A 368 11.26 -18.91 -44.68
C GLN A 368 11.13 -17.52 -44.03
N GLN A 369 10.06 -16.78 -44.37
CA GLN A 369 9.82 -15.45 -43.81
C GLN A 369 9.55 -15.54 -42.30
N GLN A 370 10.17 -14.64 -41.53
CA GLN A 370 10.08 -14.63 -40.07
C GLN A 370 8.66 -14.33 -39.58
N VAL A 371 8.21 -15.03 -38.53
CA VAL A 371 7.00 -14.69 -37.78
C VAL A 371 7.37 -14.48 -36.32
N THR A 372 6.95 -13.36 -35.75
CA THR A 372 7.40 -12.89 -34.44
C THR A 372 6.23 -12.32 -33.65
N CYS A 373 6.48 -11.99 -32.37
CA CYS A 373 5.59 -11.13 -31.61
C CYS A 373 6.24 -9.74 -31.46
N TYR A 374 5.62 -8.72 -32.04
CA TYR A 374 6.10 -7.34 -31.96
C TYR A 374 5.36 -6.59 -30.85
N SER A 375 6.07 -5.76 -30.07
CA SER A 375 5.51 -5.05 -28.91
C SER A 375 4.82 -3.72 -29.24
N PHE A 376 4.67 -3.37 -30.52
CA PHE A 376 4.03 -2.14 -30.96
C PHE A 376 3.02 -2.42 -32.09
N LYS A 377 2.09 -1.49 -32.30
CA LYS A 377 1.17 -1.49 -33.44
C LYS A 377 1.93 -1.14 -34.72
N ASP A 378 1.75 -1.96 -35.76
CA ASP A 378 2.40 -1.82 -37.05
C ASP A 378 1.46 -2.30 -38.17
N VAL A 379 1.66 -1.84 -39.40
CA VAL A 379 0.91 -2.31 -40.57
C VAL A 379 1.22 -3.79 -40.86
N ASN A 380 2.40 -4.26 -40.46
CA ASN A 380 2.83 -5.66 -40.52
C ASN A 380 2.24 -6.57 -39.41
N ASN A 381 1.28 -6.07 -38.62
CA ASN A 381 0.51 -6.86 -37.65
C ASN A 381 -0.84 -7.35 -38.21
N TRP A 382 -1.20 -6.97 -39.44
CA TRP A 382 -2.47 -7.32 -40.06
C TRP A 382 -2.41 -8.68 -40.77
N TRP A 383 -3.41 -9.51 -40.52
CA TRP A 383 -3.60 -10.83 -41.13
C TRP A 383 -4.99 -10.92 -41.76
N ILE A 384 -5.10 -11.59 -42.90
CA ILE A 384 -6.37 -11.86 -43.59
C ILE A 384 -6.78 -13.29 -43.30
N VAL A 385 -7.99 -13.49 -42.81
CA VAL A 385 -8.58 -14.81 -42.60
C VAL A 385 -9.17 -15.31 -43.90
N LYS A 386 -8.61 -16.39 -44.45
CA LYS A 386 -8.95 -16.95 -45.76
C LYS A 386 -9.56 -18.36 -45.62
N ARG A 387 -10.42 -18.75 -46.55
CA ARG A 387 -10.90 -20.14 -46.65
C ARG A 387 -9.82 -21.08 -47.22
N PRO A 388 -9.74 -22.35 -46.79
CA PRO A 388 -8.86 -23.34 -47.41
C PRO A 388 -9.23 -23.71 -48.86
N ASP A 389 -10.52 -23.70 -49.21
CA ASP A 389 -11.07 -24.20 -50.48
C ASP A 389 -11.18 -23.15 -51.61
N ARG A 390 -11.03 -21.86 -51.29
CA ARG A 390 -11.20 -20.75 -52.25
C ARG A 390 -10.02 -19.80 -52.20
N ASN A 391 -9.68 -19.18 -53.33
CA ASN A 391 -8.63 -18.17 -53.40
C ASN A 391 -9.09 -16.73 -53.13
N ASP A 392 -10.38 -16.55 -52.85
CA ASP A 392 -11.01 -15.26 -52.56
C ASP A 392 -10.44 -14.67 -51.26
N LEU A 393 -10.02 -13.39 -51.31
CA LEU A 393 -9.49 -12.62 -50.17
C LEU A 393 -10.48 -11.54 -49.68
N VAL A 394 -11.66 -11.46 -50.30
CA VAL A 394 -12.73 -10.49 -50.02
C VAL A 394 -13.88 -11.17 -49.28
N VAL A 395 -14.57 -10.41 -48.42
CA VAL A 395 -15.73 -10.92 -47.68
C VAL A 395 -16.89 -11.17 -48.63
N THR A 396 -17.21 -12.44 -48.88
CA THR A 396 -18.40 -12.85 -49.63
C THR A 396 -19.67 -12.44 -48.87
N LYS A 397 -20.71 -12.00 -49.58
CA LYS A 397 -22.04 -11.76 -49.01
C LYS A 397 -23.01 -12.87 -49.46
N PRO A 398 -23.82 -13.47 -48.57
CA PRO A 398 -23.89 -13.22 -47.12
C PRO A 398 -22.62 -13.66 -46.38
N SER A 399 -22.30 -12.95 -45.30
CA SER A 399 -21.10 -13.22 -44.49
C SER A 399 -21.32 -14.43 -43.58
N GLU A 400 -20.44 -15.43 -43.69
CA GLU A 400 -20.43 -16.60 -42.82
C GLU A 400 -19.42 -16.37 -41.68
N PRO A 401 -19.86 -16.27 -40.41
CA PRO A 401 -18.98 -16.10 -39.26
C PRO A 401 -18.28 -17.40 -38.89
N ILE A 402 -17.01 -17.26 -38.50
CA ILE A 402 -16.14 -18.39 -38.14
C ILE A 402 -16.50 -18.88 -36.74
N LYS A 403 -16.60 -20.20 -36.60
CA LYS A 403 -17.03 -20.88 -35.40
C LYS A 403 -15.91 -21.69 -34.75
N HIS A 404 -16.12 -22.08 -33.50
CA HIS A 404 -15.28 -23.05 -32.81
C HIS A 404 -15.18 -24.36 -33.63
N GLY A 405 -13.97 -24.78 -33.96
CA GLY A 405 -13.66 -25.99 -34.74
C GLY A 405 -13.41 -25.74 -36.23
N ASP A 406 -13.70 -24.55 -36.76
CA ASP A 406 -13.48 -24.24 -38.18
C ASP A 406 -12.00 -24.17 -38.54
N VAL A 407 -11.66 -24.57 -39.76
CA VAL A 407 -10.30 -24.55 -40.32
C VAL A 407 -10.12 -23.35 -41.25
N ILE A 408 -9.08 -22.56 -40.99
CA ILE A 408 -8.76 -21.32 -41.69
C ILE A 408 -7.33 -21.34 -42.25
N GLN A 409 -7.08 -20.45 -43.21
CA GLN A 409 -5.73 -19.98 -43.55
C GLN A 409 -5.56 -18.55 -43.03
N LEU A 410 -4.43 -18.23 -42.41
CA LEU A 410 -4.07 -16.85 -42.06
C LEU A 410 -3.02 -16.37 -43.05
N VAL A 411 -3.29 -15.27 -43.76
CA VAL A 411 -2.41 -14.69 -44.78
C VAL A 411 -1.93 -13.34 -44.30
N HIS A 412 -0.62 -13.10 -44.25
CA HIS A 412 -0.06 -11.82 -43.81
C HIS A 412 -0.46 -10.69 -44.78
N GLY A 413 -0.99 -9.59 -44.25
CA GLY A 413 -1.68 -8.56 -45.03
C GLY A 413 -0.82 -7.83 -46.05
N ILE A 414 0.46 -7.58 -45.73
CA ILE A 414 1.39 -6.88 -46.63
C ILE A 414 2.14 -7.85 -47.56
N THR A 415 2.74 -8.92 -47.02
CA THR A 415 3.54 -9.83 -47.87
C THR A 415 2.72 -10.90 -48.59
N SER A 416 1.42 -11.00 -48.30
CA SER A 416 0.47 -11.99 -48.86
C SER A 416 0.92 -13.46 -48.70
N ARG A 417 1.81 -13.75 -47.73
CA ARG A 417 2.30 -15.11 -47.42
C ARG A 417 1.47 -15.76 -46.32
N ALA A 418 1.24 -17.07 -46.42
CA ALA A 418 0.43 -17.80 -45.45
C ALA A 418 1.23 -18.20 -44.20
N LEU A 419 0.61 -18.07 -43.02
CA LEU A 419 1.12 -18.56 -41.74
C LEU A 419 1.24 -20.08 -41.77
N ASN A 420 2.42 -20.59 -41.47
CA ASN A 420 2.82 -21.98 -41.64
C ASN A 420 3.59 -22.46 -40.42
N SER A 421 3.45 -23.74 -40.06
CA SER A 421 4.36 -24.41 -39.14
C SER A 421 4.71 -25.78 -39.71
N HIS A 422 5.84 -26.33 -39.29
CA HIS A 422 6.44 -27.49 -39.94
C HIS A 422 7.50 -28.10 -39.02
N ASP A 423 8.03 -29.27 -39.38
CA ASP A 423 8.94 -30.04 -38.51
C ASP A 423 10.39 -29.54 -38.55
N VAL A 424 10.58 -28.27 -38.18
CA VAL A 424 11.86 -27.59 -37.93
C VAL A 424 11.81 -27.05 -36.51
N ALA A 425 12.87 -27.26 -35.73
CA ALA A 425 12.94 -26.77 -34.36
C ALA A 425 13.07 -25.23 -34.32
N ALA A 426 12.32 -24.57 -33.42
CA ALA A 426 12.32 -23.12 -33.29
C ALA A 426 13.70 -22.57 -32.83
N PRO A 427 14.06 -21.33 -33.20
CA PRO A 427 15.40 -20.77 -32.99
C PRO A 427 15.85 -20.72 -31.52
N MET A 428 15.01 -20.26 -30.60
CA MET A 428 15.30 -20.09 -29.18
C MET A 428 14.69 -21.19 -28.31
N THR A 429 13.65 -21.88 -28.80
CA THR A 429 12.95 -22.97 -28.07
C THR A 429 12.99 -24.28 -28.88
N PRO A 430 14.09 -25.06 -28.84
CA PRO A 430 14.28 -26.22 -29.73
C PRO A 430 13.28 -27.37 -29.57
N GLN A 431 12.51 -27.37 -28.48
CA GLN A 431 11.48 -28.37 -28.19
C GLN A 431 10.14 -28.08 -28.90
N SER A 432 9.99 -26.89 -29.48
CA SER A 432 8.80 -26.44 -30.20
C SER A 432 9.11 -26.25 -31.70
N GLN A 433 8.09 -26.24 -32.53
CA GLN A 433 8.21 -26.08 -33.99
C GLN A 433 8.33 -24.60 -34.38
N GLU A 434 9.15 -24.33 -35.41
CA GLU A 434 9.28 -23.02 -36.05
C GLU A 434 7.92 -22.62 -36.66
N VAL A 435 7.56 -21.35 -36.52
CA VAL A 435 6.40 -20.74 -37.17
C VAL A 435 6.92 -19.71 -38.15
N SER A 436 6.45 -19.78 -39.37
CA SER A 436 6.98 -19.03 -40.50
C SER A 436 5.85 -18.53 -41.40
N CYS A 437 6.18 -17.60 -42.29
CA CYS A 437 5.34 -17.29 -43.44
C CYS A 437 5.89 -18.08 -44.65
N TYR A 438 5.11 -19.03 -45.18
CA TYR A 438 5.57 -19.98 -46.19
C TYR A 438 6.08 -19.28 -47.45
N ILE A 439 7.24 -19.73 -47.94
CA ILE A 439 7.83 -19.33 -49.21
C ILE A 439 8.01 -20.59 -50.05
N ASP A 440 7.43 -20.61 -51.25
CA ASP A 440 7.69 -21.68 -52.20
C ASP A 440 9.04 -21.47 -52.87
N TYR A 441 10.03 -22.27 -52.48
CA TYR A 441 11.35 -22.31 -53.10
C TYR A 441 11.44 -23.33 -54.27
N ASN A 442 10.30 -23.86 -54.74
CA ASN A 442 10.22 -24.98 -55.67
C ASN A 442 10.94 -26.24 -55.11
N VAL A 443 10.83 -26.44 -53.81
CA VAL A 443 11.35 -27.60 -53.05
C VAL A 443 10.17 -28.47 -52.66
N SER A 444 10.36 -29.79 -52.60
CA SER A 444 9.29 -30.80 -52.43
C SER A 444 8.61 -30.84 -51.05
N MET A 445 8.60 -29.74 -50.29
CA MET A 445 7.87 -29.60 -49.03
C MET A 445 6.58 -28.81 -49.26
N PRO A 446 5.39 -29.43 -49.23
CA PRO A 446 4.13 -28.72 -49.39
C PRO A 446 3.87 -27.79 -48.20
N ALA A 447 3.17 -26.68 -48.46
CA ALA A 447 2.77 -25.75 -47.40
C ALA A 447 1.82 -26.41 -46.39
N GLN A 448 2.13 -26.23 -45.10
CA GLN A 448 1.30 -26.67 -43.97
C GLN A 448 0.76 -25.39 -43.30
N ASN A 449 -0.30 -24.84 -43.89
CA ASN A 449 -0.81 -23.50 -43.59
C ASN A 449 -2.24 -23.48 -43.04
N LEU A 450 -2.73 -24.64 -42.61
CA LEU A 450 -4.09 -24.83 -42.09
C LEU A 450 -4.10 -24.78 -40.56
N TRP A 451 -4.97 -23.92 -40.03
CA TRP A 451 -5.12 -23.68 -38.60
C TRP A 451 -6.58 -23.86 -38.20
N ARG A 452 -6.84 -24.69 -37.18
CA ARG A 452 -8.17 -24.85 -36.57
C ARG A 452 -8.35 -23.82 -35.45
N VAL A 453 -9.50 -23.14 -35.43
CA VAL A 453 -9.83 -22.12 -34.42
C VAL A 453 -10.54 -22.77 -33.24
N GLU A 454 -9.95 -22.70 -32.05
CA GLU A 454 -10.55 -23.20 -30.81
C GLU A 454 -10.83 -22.04 -29.84
N ILE A 455 -12.09 -21.63 -29.76
CA ILE A 455 -12.57 -20.60 -28.81
C ILE A 455 -12.56 -21.20 -27.40
N THR A 456 -11.81 -20.58 -26.47
CA THR A 456 -11.65 -21.07 -25.09
C THR A 456 -12.75 -20.60 -24.15
N ASN A 457 -13.29 -19.39 -24.35
CA ASN A 457 -14.36 -18.80 -23.53
C ASN A 457 -15.77 -18.98 -24.13
N LYS A 458 -15.98 -20.06 -24.91
CA LYS A 458 -17.25 -20.36 -25.58
C LYS A 458 -18.45 -20.43 -24.63
N ASP A 459 -18.26 -20.91 -23.40
CA ASP A 459 -19.33 -21.06 -22.41
C ASP A 459 -19.91 -19.71 -21.93
N GLN A 460 -19.22 -18.60 -22.21
CA GLN A 460 -19.62 -17.24 -21.85
C GLN A 460 -20.20 -16.44 -23.03
N LEU A 461 -19.71 -16.69 -24.25
CA LEU A 461 -19.96 -15.86 -25.45
C LEU A 461 -20.53 -16.63 -26.65
N GLY A 462 -20.71 -17.95 -26.53
CA GLY A 462 -21.10 -18.85 -27.61
C GLY A 462 -19.96 -19.26 -28.54
N ASP A 463 -20.29 -20.05 -29.56
CA ASP A 463 -19.33 -20.69 -30.46
C ASP A 463 -18.85 -19.80 -31.63
N ILE A 464 -19.19 -18.51 -31.66
CA ILE A 464 -18.81 -17.56 -32.73
C ILE A 464 -17.55 -16.79 -32.33
N TRP A 465 -16.61 -16.64 -33.27
CA TRP A 465 -15.40 -15.86 -33.05
C TRP A 465 -15.69 -14.34 -33.13
N HIS A 466 -15.68 -13.69 -31.96
CA HIS A 466 -15.88 -12.25 -31.83
C HIS A 466 -14.57 -11.50 -31.57
N ALA A 467 -14.41 -10.34 -32.21
CA ALA A 467 -13.32 -9.40 -31.93
C ALA A 467 -13.41 -8.85 -30.49
N ILE A 468 -12.25 -8.58 -29.87
CA ILE A 468 -12.03 -8.18 -28.47
C ILE A 468 -12.43 -9.24 -27.43
N GLN A 469 -13.61 -9.85 -27.58
CA GLN A 469 -14.26 -10.67 -26.55
C GLN A 469 -13.84 -12.14 -26.58
N SER A 470 -13.74 -12.76 -27.76
CA SER A 470 -13.37 -14.17 -27.85
C SER A 470 -11.87 -14.35 -27.64
N GLN A 471 -11.56 -15.29 -26.75
CA GLN A 471 -10.22 -15.85 -26.58
C GLN A 471 -10.12 -17.10 -27.43
N VAL A 472 -9.07 -17.21 -28.25
CA VAL A 472 -8.90 -18.30 -29.22
C VAL A 472 -7.50 -18.91 -29.15
N ARG A 473 -7.43 -20.20 -29.44
CA ARG A 473 -6.21 -20.91 -29.81
C ARG A 473 -6.25 -21.19 -31.31
N LEU A 474 -5.07 -21.17 -31.93
CA LEU A 474 -4.88 -21.56 -33.31
C LEU A 474 -4.09 -22.87 -33.30
N ILE A 475 -4.73 -23.97 -33.67
CA ILE A 475 -4.15 -25.31 -33.67
C ILE A 475 -3.72 -25.68 -35.08
N HIS A 476 -2.44 -25.97 -35.28
CA HIS A 476 -1.91 -26.38 -36.56
C HIS A 476 -2.47 -27.74 -36.96
N VAL A 477 -3.15 -27.85 -38.10
CA VAL A 477 -3.93 -29.06 -38.46
C VAL A 477 -3.02 -30.26 -38.72
N ASN A 478 -1.82 -30.06 -39.27
CA ASN A 478 -0.92 -31.15 -39.65
C ASN A 478 -0.16 -31.77 -38.45
N THR A 479 0.06 -31.01 -37.37
CA THR A 479 0.85 -31.46 -36.20
C THR A 479 0.10 -31.43 -34.87
N GLU A 480 -1.13 -30.88 -34.86
CA GLU A 480 -1.97 -30.63 -33.68
C GLU A 480 -1.35 -29.69 -32.62
N TYR A 481 -0.31 -28.93 -32.99
CA TYR A 481 0.41 -28.02 -32.09
C TYR A 481 -0.27 -26.65 -32.03
N ALA A 482 -0.28 -26.02 -30.86
CA ALA A 482 -0.90 -24.70 -30.65
C ALA A 482 0.09 -23.55 -30.89
N LEU A 483 -0.36 -22.51 -31.59
CA LEU A 483 0.39 -21.27 -31.78
C LEU A 483 0.63 -20.56 -30.44
N LYS A 484 1.89 -20.37 -30.05
CA LYS A 484 2.31 -19.95 -28.70
C LYS A 484 3.30 -18.80 -28.73
N PHE A 485 3.14 -17.88 -27.77
CA PHE A 485 4.18 -16.93 -27.36
C PHE A 485 5.22 -17.59 -26.43
N SER A 486 6.47 -17.71 -26.89
CA SER A 486 7.56 -18.37 -26.14
C SER A 486 8.05 -17.59 -24.91
N GLY A 487 7.91 -16.25 -24.92
CA GLY A 487 8.57 -15.35 -23.97
C GLY A 487 10.06 -15.10 -24.23
N LYS A 488 10.68 -15.75 -25.23
CA LYS A 488 12.09 -15.54 -25.60
C LYS A 488 12.22 -14.44 -26.66
N GLN A 489 13.29 -13.65 -26.60
CA GLN A 489 13.65 -12.72 -27.66
C GLN A 489 14.54 -13.42 -28.68
N LEU A 490 14.31 -13.12 -29.96
CA LEU A 490 15.21 -13.45 -31.06
C LEU A 490 16.48 -12.57 -30.98
N PRO A 491 17.62 -13.01 -31.51
CA PRO A 491 18.82 -12.17 -31.65
C PRO A 491 18.62 -11.01 -32.64
N ASP A 492 19.69 -10.25 -32.90
CA ASP A 492 19.67 -9.07 -33.78
C ASP A 492 19.13 -9.35 -35.20
N TRP A 493 19.29 -10.56 -35.74
CA TRP A 493 18.73 -10.96 -37.04
C TRP A 493 17.20 -11.01 -37.06
N GLY A 494 16.56 -11.11 -35.89
CA GLY A 494 15.12 -11.00 -35.67
C GLY A 494 14.74 -9.69 -34.96
N PHE A 495 15.58 -8.66 -35.07
CA PHE A 495 15.36 -7.30 -34.56
C PHE A 495 15.04 -7.22 -33.05
N ASN A 496 15.53 -8.19 -32.25
CA ASN A 496 15.20 -8.32 -30.83
C ASN A 496 13.69 -8.41 -30.51
N GLN A 497 12.88 -8.82 -31.50
CA GLN A 497 11.47 -9.16 -31.36
C GLN A 497 11.30 -10.51 -30.64
N TYR A 498 10.07 -10.88 -30.25
CA TYR A 498 9.82 -12.13 -29.52
C TYR A 498 9.55 -13.31 -30.45
N GLU A 499 10.02 -14.50 -30.06
CA GLU A 499 9.81 -15.76 -30.78
C GLU A 499 8.36 -16.26 -30.63
N ILE A 500 7.74 -16.59 -31.75
CA ILE A 500 6.49 -17.37 -31.84
C ILE A 500 6.81 -18.79 -32.29
N VAL A 501 6.17 -19.76 -31.65
CA VAL A 501 6.39 -21.20 -31.89
C VAL A 501 5.06 -21.94 -31.98
N ALA A 502 5.06 -23.14 -32.55
CA ALA A 502 3.98 -24.09 -32.38
C ALA A 502 4.40 -25.14 -31.34
N ASP A 503 3.61 -25.30 -30.28
CA ASP A 503 3.93 -26.13 -29.12
C ASP A 503 2.94 -27.29 -28.97
N ARG A 504 3.46 -28.46 -28.56
CA ARG A 504 2.68 -29.68 -28.35
C ARG A 504 1.70 -29.56 -27.19
N LEU A 505 2.02 -28.73 -26.19
CA LEU A 505 1.11 -28.45 -25.08
C LEU A 505 0.02 -27.46 -25.53
N VAL A 506 -1.15 -27.95 -25.90
CA VAL A 506 -2.24 -27.09 -26.40
C VAL A 506 -2.83 -26.20 -25.30
N ASP A 507 -3.09 -26.78 -24.12
CA ASP A 507 -3.78 -26.12 -23.01
C ASP A 507 -2.80 -25.33 -22.13
N GLN A 508 -2.56 -24.07 -22.50
CA GLN A 508 -1.71 -23.13 -21.76
C GLN A 508 -2.19 -21.69 -21.94
N SER A 509 -1.82 -20.78 -21.03
CA SER A 509 -2.13 -19.35 -21.14
C SER A 509 -1.47 -18.70 -22.35
N ASN A 510 -0.28 -19.15 -22.71
CA ASN A 510 0.56 -18.51 -23.74
C ASN A 510 0.17 -18.89 -25.17
N SER A 511 -0.80 -19.79 -25.35
CA SER A 511 -1.40 -20.12 -26.65
C SER A 511 -2.72 -19.36 -26.91
N ILE A 512 -3.11 -18.46 -26.00
CA ILE A 512 -4.37 -17.72 -26.09
C ILE A 512 -4.15 -16.36 -26.75
N TRP A 513 -4.87 -16.15 -27.83
CA TRP A 513 -4.88 -14.96 -28.65
C TRP A 513 -6.28 -14.32 -28.63
N ASN A 514 -6.33 -13.00 -28.84
CA ASN A 514 -7.56 -12.28 -29.07
C ASN A 514 -7.39 -11.38 -30.31
N VAL A 515 -8.45 -11.24 -31.10
CA VAL A 515 -8.49 -10.25 -32.18
C VAL A 515 -8.66 -8.89 -31.54
N GLU A 516 -7.72 -7.97 -31.77
CA GLU A 516 -7.80 -6.62 -31.20
C GLU A 516 -8.45 -5.65 -32.19
N GLU A 517 -7.88 -5.52 -33.38
CA GLU A 517 -8.43 -4.71 -34.47
C GLU A 517 -9.00 -5.60 -35.56
N HIS A 518 -10.14 -5.21 -36.14
CA HIS A 518 -10.85 -6.00 -37.16
C HIS A 518 -11.48 -5.11 -38.24
N ARG A 519 -11.36 -5.50 -39.51
CA ARG A 519 -11.92 -4.82 -40.69
C ARG A 519 -12.34 -5.86 -41.73
N TYR A 520 -13.34 -5.56 -42.56
CA TYR A 520 -13.69 -6.41 -43.70
C TYR A 520 -12.94 -5.97 -44.97
N THR A 521 -12.28 -6.91 -45.66
CA THR A 521 -11.67 -6.63 -46.97
C THR A 521 -12.77 -6.36 -48.00
N LYS A 522 -12.70 -5.20 -48.67
CA LYS A 522 -13.68 -4.77 -49.69
C LYS A 522 -13.20 -4.94 -51.13
N ASN A 523 -11.89 -4.88 -51.36
CA ASN A 523 -11.28 -4.79 -52.70
C ASN A 523 -10.32 -5.96 -52.96
N GLU A 524 -10.40 -6.53 -54.17
CA GLU A 524 -9.59 -7.68 -54.59
C GLU A 524 -8.15 -7.29 -54.94
N ASP A 525 -7.92 -6.12 -55.54
CA ASP A 525 -6.61 -5.67 -56.03
C ASP A 525 -5.57 -5.51 -54.90
N GLN A 526 -4.47 -6.28 -54.98
CA GLN A 526 -3.41 -6.30 -53.97
C GLN A 526 -2.82 -4.89 -53.72
N LYS A 527 -2.42 -4.17 -54.78
CA LYS A 527 -1.82 -2.81 -54.65
C LYS A 527 -2.78 -1.79 -54.04
N GLN A 528 -4.09 -1.98 -54.23
CA GLN A 528 -5.09 -1.10 -53.66
C GLN A 528 -5.37 -1.45 -52.19
N ARG A 529 -5.35 -2.75 -51.85
CA ARG A 529 -5.41 -3.25 -50.47
C ARG A 529 -4.20 -2.83 -49.64
N GLU A 530 -3.00 -2.90 -50.19
CA GLU A 530 -1.77 -2.37 -49.57
C GLU A 530 -1.89 -0.86 -49.29
N ARG A 531 -2.38 -0.08 -50.27
CA ARG A 531 -2.65 1.36 -50.08
C ARG A 531 -3.74 1.63 -49.04
N GLU A 532 -4.78 0.82 -48.97
CA GLU A 532 -5.83 0.93 -47.94
C GLU A 532 -5.29 0.59 -46.55
N LEU A 533 -4.47 -0.44 -46.41
CA LEU A 533 -3.79 -0.79 -45.14
C LEU A 533 -2.88 0.34 -44.66
N ILE A 534 -2.22 1.05 -45.58
CA ILE A 534 -1.33 2.19 -45.29
C ILE A 534 -2.13 3.48 -45.00
N ASN A 535 -3.22 3.75 -45.73
CA ASN A 535 -3.94 5.03 -45.70
C ASN A 535 -5.18 5.04 -44.77
N ALA A 536 -5.60 3.90 -44.20
CA ALA A 536 -6.85 3.82 -43.43
C ALA A 536 -6.73 4.46 -42.04
N GLU A 537 -6.98 5.77 -41.99
CA GLU A 537 -7.29 6.52 -40.78
C GLU A 537 -8.46 5.88 -40.01
N MET A 538 -8.34 5.89 -38.69
CA MET A 538 -9.14 5.08 -37.77
C MET A 538 -10.44 5.82 -37.40
N ILE A 539 -11.57 5.47 -38.02
CA ILE A 539 -12.86 6.17 -37.81
C ILE A 539 -13.80 5.35 -36.87
N PRO A 540 -14.24 5.90 -35.72
CA PRO A 540 -14.83 5.12 -34.62
C PRO A 540 -16.38 5.14 -34.47
N LEU A 541 -17.04 4.01 -34.14
CA LEU A 541 -18.48 3.94 -33.75
C LEU A 541 -18.85 2.94 -32.60
N ARG A 542 -19.03 3.45 -31.36
CA ARG A 542 -19.42 2.78 -30.07
C ARG A 542 -18.33 2.05 -29.24
N ALA A 543 -18.26 2.42 -27.95
CA ALA A 543 -17.26 1.96 -26.97
C ALA A 543 -17.64 0.62 -26.31
N THR A 544 -16.63 -0.16 -25.92
CA THR A 544 -16.78 -1.29 -24.98
C THR A 544 -16.84 -0.78 -23.54
N THR A 545 -17.83 -1.24 -22.77
CA THR A 545 -17.99 -0.89 -21.34
C THR A 545 -17.71 -2.12 -20.47
N LEU A 546 -16.70 -2.05 -19.59
CA LEU A 546 -16.51 -3.00 -18.51
C LEU A 546 -17.15 -2.50 -17.21
N SER A 547 -17.64 -3.41 -16.38
CA SER A 547 -18.09 -3.12 -15.04
C SER A 547 -16.93 -2.74 -14.10
N PHE A 548 -17.26 -2.06 -13.00
CA PHE A 548 -16.29 -1.78 -11.94
C PHE A 548 -15.60 -3.06 -11.43
N TRP A 549 -16.34 -4.16 -11.27
CA TRP A 549 -15.80 -5.40 -10.71
C TRP A 549 -14.79 -6.08 -11.64
N GLU A 550 -15.03 -6.09 -12.95
CA GLU A 550 -14.06 -6.61 -13.93
C GLU A 550 -12.78 -5.77 -13.92
N LYS A 551 -12.91 -4.43 -14.00
CA LYS A 551 -11.76 -3.51 -13.92
C LYS A 551 -10.99 -3.68 -12.60
N PHE A 552 -11.71 -3.76 -11.48
CA PHE A 552 -11.12 -3.92 -10.16
C PHE A 552 -10.37 -5.25 -10.03
N VAL A 553 -11.00 -6.38 -10.37
CA VAL A 553 -10.36 -7.71 -10.25
C VAL A 553 -9.14 -7.83 -11.15
N GLU A 554 -9.21 -7.36 -12.40
CA GLU A 554 -8.05 -7.36 -13.30
C GLU A 554 -6.90 -6.53 -12.71
N LEU A 555 -7.18 -5.29 -12.27
CA LEU A 555 -6.19 -4.42 -11.65
C LEU A 555 -5.57 -5.05 -10.39
N GLN A 556 -6.37 -5.64 -9.48
CA GLN A 556 -5.86 -6.29 -8.28
C GLN A 556 -4.94 -7.48 -8.60
N ILE A 557 -5.32 -8.32 -9.59
CA ILE A 557 -4.49 -9.44 -10.05
C ILE A 557 -3.16 -8.93 -10.61
N LYS A 558 -3.18 -7.86 -11.43
CA LYS A 558 -1.97 -7.25 -11.99
C LYS A 558 -1.11 -6.58 -10.91
N MET A 559 -1.70 -6.00 -9.86
CA MET A 559 -0.96 -5.43 -8.72
C MET A 559 -0.31 -6.49 -7.81
N LEU A 560 -0.89 -7.69 -7.70
CA LEU A 560 -0.38 -8.78 -6.86
C LEU A 560 0.60 -9.71 -7.59
N PHE A 561 0.31 -10.02 -8.86
CA PHE A 561 1.01 -11.03 -9.66
C PHE A 561 1.72 -10.48 -10.91
N GLY A 562 1.57 -9.18 -11.21
CA GLY A 562 2.36 -8.49 -12.24
C GLY A 562 3.81 -8.31 -11.80
N GLY A 563 4.55 -9.41 -11.77
CA GLY A 563 5.95 -9.45 -11.37
C GLY A 563 6.81 -8.56 -12.27
N GLN A 564 7.80 -7.90 -11.66
CA GLN A 564 8.85 -7.16 -12.38
C GLN A 564 9.86 -8.14 -13.02
N GLU A 565 9.38 -9.00 -13.91
CA GLU A 565 10.25 -9.87 -14.71
C GLU A 565 11.20 -9.01 -15.56
N GLY A 566 12.50 -9.05 -15.23
CA GLY A 566 13.56 -8.39 -15.98
C GLY A 566 14.08 -7.05 -15.45
N GLN A 567 13.77 -6.63 -14.22
CA GLN A 567 14.50 -5.48 -13.65
C GLN A 567 15.93 -5.86 -13.24
N ASN A 568 16.91 -5.33 -13.98
CA ASN A 568 18.33 -5.35 -13.61
C ASN A 568 18.53 -4.83 -12.17
N SER A 569 19.54 -5.36 -11.46
CA SER A 569 19.87 -4.92 -10.10
C SER A 569 20.23 -3.44 -10.08
N HIS A 570 19.43 -2.62 -9.40
CA HIS A 570 19.69 -1.18 -9.33
C HIS A 570 20.93 -0.89 -8.48
N MET A 571 21.79 0.05 -8.89
CA MET A 571 23.07 0.31 -8.22
C MET A 571 22.94 0.56 -6.71
N TYR A 572 21.88 1.25 -6.28
CA TYR A 572 21.59 1.56 -4.87
C TYR A 572 20.65 0.55 -4.16
N SER A 573 20.42 -0.64 -4.72
CA SER A 573 19.71 -1.70 -4.00
C SER A 573 20.48 -2.13 -2.75
N SER A 574 19.76 -2.60 -1.73
CA SER A 574 20.33 -2.94 -0.42
C SER A 574 19.63 -4.16 0.17
N GLY A 575 20.40 -5.04 0.81
CA GLY A 575 19.88 -6.24 1.43
C GLY A 575 19.17 -5.97 2.76
N PRO A 576 18.11 -6.70 3.14
CA PRO A 576 17.40 -6.52 4.40
C PRO A 576 18.30 -6.51 5.65
N LEU A 577 19.32 -7.37 5.67
CA LEU A 577 20.28 -7.48 6.78
C LEU A 577 21.22 -6.26 6.92
N GLU A 578 21.34 -5.43 5.88
CA GLU A 578 22.17 -4.22 5.88
C GLU A 578 21.48 -3.05 6.58
N TRP A 579 20.16 -3.06 6.66
CA TRP A 579 19.36 -1.94 7.18
C TRP A 579 19.55 -1.68 8.68
N PRO A 580 19.53 -2.69 9.59
CA PRO A 580 19.63 -2.43 11.04
C PRO A 580 20.90 -1.68 11.48
N LEU A 581 22.00 -1.82 10.71
CA LEU A 581 23.28 -1.14 10.92
C LEU A 581 23.58 -0.06 9.87
N MET A 582 22.59 0.30 9.05
CA MET A 582 22.70 1.35 8.02
C MET A 582 23.97 1.22 7.18
N SER A 583 24.24 0.01 6.66
CA SER A 583 25.46 -0.24 5.89
C SER A 583 25.45 0.44 4.53
N ARG A 584 24.27 0.60 3.91
CA ARG A 584 24.13 1.30 2.63
C ARG A 584 23.04 2.37 2.71
N GLY A 585 23.34 3.55 2.17
CA GLY A 585 22.38 4.64 1.93
C GLY A 585 21.89 4.65 0.47
N ILE A 586 21.04 5.60 0.13
CA ILE A 586 20.55 5.80 -1.25
C ILE A 586 20.76 7.27 -1.64
N ALA A 587 21.43 7.53 -2.76
CA ALA A 587 21.45 8.87 -3.36
C ALA A 587 20.09 9.16 -4.00
N TYR A 588 19.44 10.25 -3.59
CA TYR A 588 18.14 10.69 -4.10
C TYR A 588 18.25 11.80 -5.13
N TRP A 589 19.26 12.66 -4.97
CA TRP A 589 19.56 13.73 -5.89
C TRP A 589 21.01 14.19 -5.70
N VAL A 590 21.65 14.62 -6.79
CA VAL A 590 22.90 15.36 -6.77
C VAL A 590 22.76 16.51 -7.77
N SER A 591 23.23 17.69 -7.40
CA SER A 591 23.27 18.86 -8.30
C SER A 591 24.24 18.61 -9.45
N ASN A 592 23.90 19.08 -10.66
CA ASN A 592 24.79 18.97 -11.83
C ASN A 592 25.99 19.94 -11.71
N ASP A 593 25.76 21.12 -11.17
CA ASP A 593 26.73 22.23 -11.13
C ASP A 593 27.49 22.33 -9.81
N SER A 594 27.07 21.57 -8.79
CA SER A 594 27.63 21.64 -7.44
C SER A 594 27.64 20.29 -6.74
N ASN A 595 28.41 20.20 -5.66
CA ASN A 595 28.47 19.02 -4.81
C ASN A 595 27.36 18.97 -3.74
N ALA A 596 26.26 19.72 -3.94
CA ALA A 596 25.03 19.58 -3.16
C ALA A 596 24.34 18.25 -3.51
N GLN A 597 23.92 17.50 -2.49
CA GLN A 597 23.33 16.17 -2.68
C GLN A 597 22.36 15.81 -1.57
N ILE A 598 21.30 15.06 -1.91
CA ILE A 598 20.31 14.51 -0.99
C ILE A 598 20.54 13.01 -0.91
N HIS A 599 20.68 12.50 0.31
CA HIS A 599 20.83 11.07 0.59
C HIS A 599 19.78 10.61 1.60
N LEU A 600 19.22 9.43 1.35
CA LEU A 600 18.48 8.70 2.36
C LEU A 600 19.48 8.03 3.31
N LEU A 601 19.78 8.74 4.39
CA LEU A 601 20.62 8.26 5.48
C LEU A 601 20.02 8.69 6.81
N GLY A 602 19.98 7.77 7.78
CA GLY A 602 19.44 7.99 9.12
C GLY A 602 20.45 8.54 10.11
N ASN A 603 20.00 8.80 11.34
CA ASN A 603 20.88 9.25 12.42
C ASN A 603 21.60 8.05 13.06
N ILE A 604 22.89 7.87 12.76
CA ILE A 604 23.67 6.69 13.19
C ILE A 604 23.58 6.41 14.70
N ALA A 605 23.51 7.46 15.53
CA ALA A 605 23.40 7.33 16.98
C ALA A 605 22.08 6.65 17.39
N ILE A 606 20.97 6.98 16.74
CA ILE A 606 19.64 6.40 16.97
C ILE A 606 19.57 4.98 16.41
N TRP A 607 20.12 4.76 15.22
CA TRP A 607 20.04 3.46 14.54
C TRP A 607 20.83 2.39 15.31
N TYR A 608 22.03 2.72 15.79
CA TYR A 608 22.90 1.79 16.51
C TYR A 608 22.39 1.55 17.94
N SER A 609 21.99 2.61 18.66
CA SER A 609 21.38 2.45 19.99
C SER A 609 20.08 1.64 19.93
N GLY A 610 19.28 1.82 18.87
CA GLY A 610 18.04 1.06 18.69
C GLY A 610 18.27 -0.41 18.36
N THR A 611 19.29 -0.72 17.57
CA THR A 611 19.68 -2.12 17.30
C THR A 611 20.26 -2.78 18.56
N ALA A 612 21.03 -2.06 19.38
CA ALA A 612 21.46 -2.53 20.69
C ALA A 612 20.27 -2.74 21.65
N ALA A 613 19.32 -1.80 21.71
CA ALA A 613 18.13 -1.90 22.56
C ALA A 613 17.22 -3.08 22.17
N LEU A 614 17.10 -3.39 20.87
CA LEU A 614 16.38 -4.56 20.35
C LEU A 614 17.01 -5.87 20.87
N ILE A 615 18.33 -5.99 20.81
CA ILE A 615 19.08 -7.16 21.32
C ILE A 615 18.91 -7.26 22.84
N VAL A 616 19.14 -6.16 23.58
CA VAL A 616 19.04 -6.13 25.05
C VAL A 616 17.62 -6.47 25.52
N TYR A 617 16.57 -5.93 24.88
CA TYR A 617 15.18 -6.29 25.18
C TYR A 617 14.94 -7.78 25.00
N THR A 618 15.40 -8.35 23.88
CA THR A 618 15.20 -9.77 23.55
C THR A 618 15.92 -10.68 24.56
N VAL A 619 17.16 -10.36 24.91
CA VAL A 619 17.94 -11.09 25.94
C VAL A 619 17.26 -10.99 27.31
N LEU A 620 16.81 -9.80 27.72
CA LEU A 620 16.09 -9.60 28.99
C LEU A 620 14.75 -10.34 29.03
N LEU A 621 14.00 -10.37 27.92
CA LEU A 621 12.75 -11.10 27.79
C LEU A 621 12.98 -12.61 28.01
N ILE A 622 13.96 -13.20 27.31
CA ILE A 622 14.34 -14.61 27.46
C ILE A 622 14.79 -14.87 28.91
N PHE A 623 15.66 -14.02 29.47
CA PHE A 623 16.14 -14.14 30.85
C PHE A 623 14.98 -14.12 31.86
N TYR A 624 14.06 -13.16 31.78
CA TYR A 624 12.90 -13.09 32.68
C TYR A 624 11.95 -14.27 32.51
N MET A 625 11.73 -14.77 31.28
CA MET A 625 10.94 -15.97 31.04
C MET A 625 11.58 -17.21 31.68
N MET A 626 12.90 -17.39 31.54
CA MET A 626 13.65 -18.47 32.19
C MET A 626 13.61 -18.36 33.73
N ARG A 627 13.79 -17.16 34.29
CA ARG A 627 13.71 -16.88 35.73
C ARG A 627 12.32 -17.19 36.29
N ARG A 628 11.26 -16.71 35.63
CA ARG A 628 9.86 -16.97 36.05
C ARG A 628 9.48 -18.44 35.90
N ARG A 629 10.01 -19.18 34.91
CA ARG A 629 9.85 -20.64 34.82
C ARG A 629 10.53 -21.39 35.98
N ARG A 630 11.56 -20.80 36.59
CA ARG A 630 12.18 -21.26 37.85
C ARG A 630 11.56 -20.61 39.11
N MET A 631 10.30 -20.15 39.03
CA MET A 631 9.55 -19.49 40.12
C MET A 631 10.24 -18.26 40.73
N CYS A 632 11.18 -17.64 40.01
CA CYS A 632 11.90 -16.45 40.47
C CYS A 632 11.27 -15.17 39.90
N PHE A 633 10.70 -14.34 40.77
CA PHE A 633 9.94 -13.14 40.38
C PHE A 633 10.74 -11.85 40.58
N ASP A 634 11.77 -11.64 39.75
CA ASP A 634 12.72 -10.53 39.89
C ASP A 634 12.06 -9.13 39.82
N ILE A 635 10.98 -8.99 39.05
CA ILE A 635 10.22 -7.75 38.84
C ILE A 635 8.75 -7.88 39.26
N ILE A 636 8.17 -6.79 39.79
CA ILE A 636 6.78 -6.73 40.29
C ILE A 636 5.81 -7.00 39.13
N ASN A 637 4.71 -7.70 39.40
CA ASN A 637 3.77 -8.16 38.36
C ASN A 637 3.18 -7.02 37.50
N GLY A 638 2.95 -5.83 38.05
CA GLY A 638 2.52 -4.67 37.27
C GLY A 638 3.56 -4.21 36.23
N GLU A 639 4.84 -4.17 36.62
CA GLU A 639 5.95 -3.78 35.73
C GLU A 639 6.28 -4.90 34.73
N TRP A 640 6.15 -6.18 35.13
CA TRP A 640 6.22 -7.31 34.21
C TRP A 640 5.14 -7.23 33.12
N ASN A 641 3.90 -6.95 33.50
CA ASN A 641 2.80 -6.81 32.54
C ASN A 641 3.02 -5.62 31.60
N ARG A 642 3.59 -4.50 32.09
CA ARG A 642 3.99 -3.36 31.23
C ARG A 642 5.11 -3.76 30.26
N PHE A 643 6.19 -4.38 30.76
CA PHE A 643 7.33 -4.84 29.96
C PHE A 643 6.88 -5.78 28.84
N LEU A 644 6.07 -6.81 29.16
CA LEU A 644 5.51 -7.73 28.17
C LEU A 644 4.55 -7.07 27.19
N ASN A 645 3.63 -6.21 27.66
CA ASN A 645 2.62 -5.62 26.79
C ASN A 645 3.24 -4.58 25.84
N ALA A 646 4.02 -3.64 26.36
CA ALA A 646 4.67 -2.62 25.54
C ALA A 646 5.74 -3.23 24.63
N GLY A 647 6.72 -3.93 25.21
CA GLY A 647 7.81 -4.50 24.44
C GLY A 647 7.39 -5.64 23.53
N GLY A 648 6.38 -6.45 23.91
CA GLY A 648 5.80 -7.47 23.03
C GLY A 648 5.11 -6.88 21.81
N ILE A 649 4.35 -5.80 21.95
CA ILE A 649 3.73 -5.10 20.80
C ILE A 649 4.81 -4.53 19.88
N LEU A 650 5.80 -3.85 20.45
CA LEU A 650 6.84 -3.18 19.68
C LEU A 650 7.80 -4.17 19.00
N LEU A 651 8.16 -5.27 19.67
CA LEU A 651 8.98 -6.34 19.09
C LEU A 651 8.23 -7.10 17.98
N SER A 652 6.95 -7.45 18.19
CA SER A 652 6.11 -8.05 17.14
C SER A 652 5.94 -7.10 15.95
N GLY A 653 5.70 -5.80 16.19
CA GLY A 653 5.61 -4.78 15.15
C GLY A 653 6.90 -4.63 14.35
N TYR A 654 8.05 -4.65 15.03
CA TYR A 654 9.37 -4.66 14.38
C TYR A 654 9.53 -5.86 13.45
N PHE A 655 9.31 -7.08 13.95
CA PHE A 655 9.49 -8.29 13.13
C PHE A 655 8.49 -8.38 11.98
N LEU A 656 7.22 -8.03 12.19
CA LEU A 656 6.21 -8.04 11.11
C LEU A 656 6.57 -7.08 9.95
N HIS A 657 7.26 -5.97 10.21
CA HIS A 657 7.69 -5.02 9.17
C HIS A 657 9.13 -5.24 8.68
N PHE A 658 9.85 -6.24 9.21
CA PHE A 658 11.25 -6.52 8.85
C PHE A 658 11.42 -7.91 8.23
N LEU A 659 10.92 -8.94 8.91
CA LEU A 659 11.12 -10.34 8.55
C LEU A 659 10.60 -10.71 7.15
N PRO A 660 9.43 -10.22 6.66
CA PRO A 660 8.96 -10.58 5.33
C PRO A 660 9.95 -10.20 4.22
N PHE A 661 10.64 -9.07 4.35
CA PHE A 661 11.60 -8.62 3.33
C PHE A 661 12.81 -9.56 3.18
N VAL A 662 13.13 -10.38 4.18
CA VAL A 662 14.19 -11.40 4.09
C VAL A 662 13.84 -12.51 3.10
N PHE A 663 12.55 -12.70 2.79
CA PHE A 663 12.04 -13.74 1.89
C PHE A 663 11.53 -13.20 0.54
N VAL A 664 11.78 -11.93 0.22
CA VAL A 664 11.31 -11.32 -1.04
C VAL A 664 12.47 -11.14 -2.01
N GLU A 665 12.45 -11.92 -3.09
CA GLU A 665 13.43 -11.87 -4.17
C GLU A 665 13.11 -10.74 -5.16
N ARG A 666 13.39 -9.48 -4.78
CA ARG A 666 13.29 -8.31 -5.67
C ARG A 666 14.29 -7.22 -5.30
N ASN A 667 14.38 -6.17 -6.12
CA ASN A 667 15.13 -4.95 -5.78
C ASN A 667 14.53 -4.29 -4.52
N LEU A 668 15.30 -4.26 -3.43
CA LEU A 668 14.89 -3.67 -2.15
C LEU A 668 15.80 -2.49 -1.75
N PHE A 669 15.25 -1.60 -0.93
CA PHE A 669 15.81 -0.28 -0.63
C PHE A 669 15.59 0.09 0.84
N LEU A 670 16.53 0.83 1.45
CA LEU A 670 16.51 1.25 2.86
C LEU A 670 15.18 1.86 3.33
N HIS A 671 14.42 2.55 2.47
CA HIS A 671 13.12 3.12 2.84
C HIS A 671 12.09 2.06 3.29
N HIS A 672 12.19 0.82 2.79
CA HIS A 672 11.34 -0.31 3.20
C HIS A 672 11.50 -0.65 4.69
N TYR A 673 12.65 -0.35 5.30
CA TYR A 673 12.91 -0.58 6.72
C TYR A 673 12.22 0.44 7.65
N LEU A 674 11.80 1.59 7.14
CA LEU A 674 11.39 2.71 7.99
C LEU A 674 10.14 2.44 8.86
N PRO A 675 9.12 1.70 8.41
CA PRO A 675 8.05 1.22 9.30
C PRO A 675 8.59 0.40 10.48
N ALA A 676 9.51 -0.55 10.24
CA ALA A 676 10.16 -1.32 11.31
C ALA A 676 11.06 -0.43 12.21
N PHE A 677 11.76 0.54 11.64
CA PHE A 677 12.59 1.49 12.38
C PHE A 677 11.79 2.27 13.43
N VAL A 678 10.55 2.69 13.16
CA VAL A 678 9.73 3.37 14.19
C VAL A 678 9.47 2.44 15.38
N PHE A 679 9.11 1.18 15.15
CA PHE A 679 8.96 0.20 16.24
C PHE A 679 10.26 0.01 17.03
N LYS A 680 11.43 0.01 16.36
CA LYS A 680 12.75 -0.03 17.00
C LYS A 680 13.00 1.20 17.89
N VAL A 681 12.66 2.39 17.42
CA VAL A 681 12.80 3.65 18.19
C VAL A 681 11.87 3.67 19.41
N LEU A 682 10.61 3.28 19.25
CA LEU A 682 9.66 3.14 20.37
C LEU A 682 10.15 2.12 21.41
N LEU A 683 10.70 0.98 20.96
CA LEU A 683 11.27 -0.05 21.83
C LEU A 683 12.50 0.47 22.60
N THR A 684 13.30 1.34 21.97
CA THR A 684 14.45 2.01 22.61
C THR A 684 13.99 2.87 23.80
N ALA A 685 12.93 3.67 23.61
CA ALA A 685 12.36 4.46 24.69
C ALA A 685 11.76 3.60 25.82
N ALA A 686 11.09 2.49 25.48
CA ALA A 686 10.59 1.51 26.46
C ALA A 686 11.73 0.87 27.26
N MET A 687 12.84 0.54 26.59
CA MET A 687 14.03 -0.01 27.22
C MET A 687 14.71 0.98 28.18
N ILE A 688 14.76 2.26 27.83
CA ILE A 688 15.28 3.31 28.73
C ILE A 688 14.42 3.41 30.00
N ASP A 689 13.09 3.37 29.90
CA ASP A 689 12.21 3.39 31.09
C ASP A 689 12.42 2.16 31.99
N HIS A 690 12.58 0.99 31.37
CA HIS A 690 12.79 -0.28 32.08
C HIS A 690 14.15 -0.34 32.78
N ILE A 691 15.23 0.08 32.12
CA ILE A 691 16.57 0.17 32.74
C ILE A 691 16.55 1.16 33.91
N TYR A 692 15.91 2.32 33.75
CA TYR A 692 15.75 3.30 34.82
C TYR A 692 14.99 2.71 36.03
N TYR A 693 13.92 1.93 35.79
CA TYR A 693 13.20 1.19 36.83
C TYR A 693 14.09 0.17 37.55
N LEU A 694 14.86 -0.65 36.82
CA LEU A 694 15.74 -1.67 37.41
C LEU A 694 16.82 -1.04 38.29
N ILE A 695 17.46 0.03 37.83
CA ILE A 695 18.50 0.75 38.58
C ILE A 695 17.90 1.37 39.83
N ARG A 696 16.77 2.07 39.71
CA ARG A 696 16.06 2.66 40.85
C ARG A 696 15.62 1.64 41.89
N ARG A 697 15.35 0.39 41.49
CA ARG A 697 14.99 -0.71 42.39
C ARG A 697 16.19 -1.40 43.04
N ARG A 698 17.32 -1.54 42.31
CA ARG A 698 18.51 -2.26 42.81
C ARG A 698 19.45 -1.37 43.62
N HIS A 699 19.49 -0.07 43.35
CA HIS A 699 20.37 0.88 44.03
C HIS A 699 19.56 1.99 44.71
N THR A 700 19.67 2.06 46.04
CA THR A 700 19.06 3.13 46.86
C THR A 700 19.78 4.47 46.66
N ASN A 701 21.07 4.46 46.33
CA ASN A 701 21.87 5.66 46.10
C ASN A 701 21.51 6.33 44.76
N ASN A 702 21.12 7.60 44.81
CA ASN A 702 20.76 8.40 43.64
C ASN A 702 21.95 8.71 42.71
N THR A 703 23.22 8.57 43.13
CA THR A 703 24.40 8.88 42.29
C THR A 703 24.38 8.14 40.94
N ILE A 704 24.06 6.84 40.95
CA ILE A 704 23.98 6.02 39.72
C ILE A 704 22.81 6.49 38.83
N LEU A 705 21.71 6.91 39.45
CA LEU A 705 20.53 7.44 38.75
C LEU A 705 20.84 8.77 38.06
N TYR A 706 21.58 9.67 38.73
CA TYR A 706 22.07 10.91 38.15
C TYR A 706 23.06 10.65 37.01
N ALA A 707 24.00 9.70 37.17
CA ALA A 707 24.94 9.32 36.10
C ALA A 707 24.23 8.80 34.84
N VAL A 708 23.21 7.94 34.99
CA VAL A 708 22.41 7.44 33.85
C VAL A 708 21.55 8.55 33.24
N THR A 709 20.99 9.44 34.06
CA THR A 709 20.22 10.60 33.56
C THR A 709 21.13 11.54 32.75
N PHE A 710 22.33 11.85 33.26
CA PHE A 710 23.34 12.64 32.56
C PHE A 710 23.76 11.98 31.25
N SER A 711 24.10 10.69 31.26
CA SER A 711 24.43 9.91 30.06
C SER A 711 23.32 9.93 29.01
N THR A 712 22.06 9.81 29.44
CA THR A 712 20.90 9.91 28.54
C THR A 712 20.79 11.30 27.91
N ILE A 713 21.02 12.38 28.67
CA ILE A 713 21.03 13.76 28.16
C ILE A 713 22.19 13.98 27.19
N THR A 714 23.41 13.52 27.51
CA THR A 714 24.58 13.60 26.62
C THR A 714 24.33 12.87 25.30
N TRP A 715 23.71 11.69 25.35
CA TRP A 715 23.33 10.93 24.15
C TRP A 715 22.28 11.67 23.29
N LEU A 716 21.27 12.31 23.91
CA LEU A 716 20.31 13.15 23.18
C LEU A 716 20.97 14.39 22.54
N ILE A 717 21.92 15.02 23.22
CA ILE A 717 22.71 16.13 22.65
C ILE A 717 23.55 15.65 21.46
N PHE A 718 24.16 14.46 21.56
CA PHE A 718 24.90 13.85 20.45
C PHE A 718 23.98 13.53 19.26
N ILE A 719 22.76 13.04 19.48
CA ILE A 719 21.75 12.85 18.44
C ILE A 719 21.45 14.15 17.70
N ILE A 720 21.25 15.27 18.42
CA ILE A 720 20.98 16.59 17.82
C ILE A 720 22.21 17.08 17.03
N TYR A 721 23.43 16.83 17.52
CA TYR A 721 24.67 17.13 16.80
C TYR A 721 24.76 16.35 15.48
N VAL A 722 24.52 15.03 15.50
CA VAL A 722 24.50 14.20 14.29
C VAL A 722 23.43 14.69 13.31
N PHE A 723 22.22 14.96 13.78
CA PHE A 723 21.13 15.49 12.95
C PHE A 723 21.50 16.79 12.24
N ARG A 724 22.08 17.75 12.97
CA ARG A 724 22.57 19.02 12.40
C ARG A 724 23.72 18.80 11.42
N LYS A 725 24.62 17.86 11.70
CA LYS A 725 25.78 17.56 10.84
C LYS A 725 25.36 16.93 9.51
N PHE A 726 24.43 15.97 9.54
CA PHE A 726 23.90 15.29 8.36
C PHE A 726 22.73 16.03 7.69
N GLY A 727 22.20 17.08 8.31
CA GLY A 727 21.10 17.89 7.74
C GLY A 727 21.40 18.46 6.36
N ALA A 728 22.66 18.75 6.03
CA ALA A 728 23.06 19.15 4.67
C ALA A 728 22.67 18.10 3.60
N LEU A 729 22.80 16.80 3.94
CA LEU A 729 22.43 15.67 3.09
C LEU A 729 20.93 15.33 3.14
N SER A 730 20.17 15.87 4.09
CA SER A 730 18.70 15.72 4.15
C SER A 730 17.97 16.84 3.39
N TYR A 731 18.44 18.08 3.49
CA TYR A 731 17.80 19.24 2.84
C TYR A 731 18.33 19.49 1.42
N GLY A 732 19.59 19.15 1.12
CA GLY A 732 20.20 19.37 -0.21
C GLY A 732 20.52 20.83 -0.54
N THR A 733 20.40 21.76 0.41
CA THR A 733 20.48 23.21 0.17
C THR A 733 21.88 23.81 0.27
N ILE A 734 22.88 23.04 0.72
CA ILE A 734 24.25 23.52 0.95
C ILE A 734 25.19 22.86 -0.06
N PRO A 735 25.90 23.61 -0.91
CA PRO A 735 26.96 23.05 -1.75
C PRO A 735 28.15 22.66 -0.86
N LEU A 736 28.46 21.37 -0.81
CA LEU A 736 29.54 20.83 0.01
C LEU A 736 30.86 20.84 -0.76
N SER A 737 31.99 21.13 -0.10
CA SER A 737 33.29 20.88 -0.73
C SER A 737 33.61 19.38 -0.72
N THR A 738 34.49 18.92 -1.61
CA THR A 738 35.01 17.53 -1.59
C THR A 738 35.57 17.13 -0.23
N LYS A 739 36.24 18.06 0.46
CA LYS A 739 36.76 17.84 1.82
C LYS A 739 35.64 17.67 2.85
N ASP A 740 34.48 18.31 2.65
CA ASP A 740 33.35 18.21 3.58
C ASP A 740 32.51 16.96 3.35
N ILE A 741 32.36 16.50 2.10
CA ILE A 741 31.79 15.18 1.78
C ILE A 741 32.62 14.07 2.43
N LEU A 742 33.95 14.11 2.31
CA LEU A 742 34.84 13.15 2.95
C LEU A 742 34.72 13.17 4.50
N LYS A 743 34.54 14.35 5.12
CA LYS A 743 34.26 14.46 6.58
C LYS A 743 32.88 13.94 7.00
N LEU A 744 31.95 13.76 6.07
CA LEU A 744 30.63 13.17 6.32
C LEU A 744 30.63 11.65 6.12
N LYS A 745 31.64 11.08 5.44
CA LYS A 745 31.83 9.62 5.28
C LYS A 745 32.35 9.00 6.59
N TRP A 746 31.44 8.80 7.55
CA TRP A 746 31.73 8.16 8.83
C TRP A 746 31.78 6.62 8.78
N LYS A 747 31.44 6.03 7.63
CA LYS A 747 31.49 4.59 7.37
C LYS A 747 31.98 4.36 5.94
N ASP A 748 32.90 3.42 5.77
CA ASP A 748 33.54 3.19 4.46
C ASP A 748 32.56 2.69 3.38
N SER A 749 31.48 2.02 3.80
CA SER A 749 30.40 1.55 2.92
C SER A 749 29.37 2.62 2.53
N TRP A 750 29.56 3.89 2.92
CA TRP A 750 28.73 5.00 2.44
C TRP A 750 29.35 5.64 1.20
N ASP A 751 28.70 5.43 0.07
CA ASP A 751 29.15 5.92 -1.23
C ASP A 751 28.46 7.25 -1.55
N PHE A 752 29.15 8.35 -1.24
CA PHE A 752 28.74 9.69 -1.64
C PHE A 752 29.34 10.04 -3.01
N ILE A 753 28.55 10.70 -3.86
CA ILE A 753 29.02 11.17 -5.16
C ILE A 753 29.88 12.42 -4.94
N ILE A 754 31.03 12.46 -5.61
CA ILE A 754 31.98 13.57 -5.57
C ILE A 754 32.27 13.98 -7.01
N HIS A 755 31.83 15.16 -7.42
CA HIS A 755 32.36 15.79 -8.62
C HIS A 755 33.83 16.16 -8.38
N LYS A 756 34.69 15.75 -9.31
CA LYS A 756 36.06 16.26 -9.37
C LYS A 756 35.97 17.74 -9.75
N SER A 757 36.47 18.60 -8.87
CA SER A 757 36.73 20.02 -9.09
C SER A 757 37.85 20.23 -10.09
#